data_AF-A0A7S3Q208-F1
#
_entry.id   AF-A0A7S3Q208-F1
#
_cell.length_a   1.000
_cell.length_b   1.000
_cell.length_c   1.000
_cell.angle_alpha   90.00
_cell.angle_beta   90.00
_cell.angle_gamma   90.00
#
_symmetry.space_group_name_H-M   'P 1'
#
loop_
_entity.id
_entity.type
_entity.pdbx_description
1 polymer ?
#
loop_
_entity_poly.entity_id
_entity_poly.type
_entity_poly.pdbx_seq_one_letter_code
_entity_poly.pdbx_strand_id
1 'polypeptide(L)'
;MTGIDFRRSLAFFERVVVVALALSNTFGTTFAKCDEFSLDTEHHTSTVVRASCVDNSNFTFLLNNGSIRQDCAWITKNKDKVAVRRSAYCAKADVKTQCSATCDDSCCRDNSAFRFTLKNFNKEVDCGWITKNERQEAKRKAMYCTENYVKGGCPFTCNSCSGPQPSPSPPPPPPPTPTPACRDNNAFRFTLKNFNKEVDCGWITKNKRLEAQRKAMYCNDGPVKGGCPFTCNSCSGPQPPPPPPSPTPPNPPPPPTPTPPNPPNTPTPIPPGPSPSPPTHNGVPFVRLNSSCQNKIPLQSVFGVNQYQCEASCASNSRCTAVEFTSSSCQLFLRCDGEDIGGNCPSGRICALKKKRKIDANNVLYTVKACVSNGVGQPSCTPVPVTDLRFTKQSAANSCEETEGQKGSVTYVDLTLPAGKALFVEVTTNVSGQSANNGFFVRPTRHTRNWGRAEVAGRTASFYLADTGQFSVEFAPDWIWRNQNQATTFDALMLFVNPEITLPGNLTPIPPDSEGTFVDLGPNKQYLFVGGIDYDWGKDYVFKVHDNTSVYFEKGAHVRGRIVQTEKKVKNVLLKGYGTLDVHYDLDDDVIGVSDDATRQNVGIFGKNIRVDGLTLINTNPTCGLFGYCLNINANWSPLAEPTRGPFDAFDLQLKDPPFAFRQAHCQEKNMDDSPNYDFNNCPTSHNDGQKVSYVKCMTWQLGHDGLNAGKWGTVEKSFVRTVDDAIKPWDSHGIYKDITIWQLTLGWPINFGWWNWNQPDVDTVIDSISVIHNHNWVTSPNWPETESGQCVIGGIYGSGAVKERYRLSNIFVETAASCAVGLQISKNAYSRHPTPEGCVGNMNDMRIDGIYFDENFYQIGGYNNFISGENNPNPGCSGNLSGKVQNMSISGIVAGRPLSRSDFIVKSNSVSNLTFGSASDPNAQDRKYQKYENRNAHGGSNRNGGSGGIEIDANGVSTQTHLECQDRCQSDWSCDCVVYRRSDSTCWKRSQCTVSKFGKEDGDYDVYMRL
;
A
#
# COMPACT_ATOMS: atom_id res chain seq x y z
N MET A 1 -16.50 -42.55 34.82
CA MET A 1 -15.45 -43.46 35.33
C MET A 1 -14.96 -44.31 34.18
N THR A 2 -13.69 -44.76 34.21
CA THR A 2 -13.10 -45.91 33.46
C THR A 2 -13.72 -46.27 32.09
N GLY A 3 -13.07 -46.12 30.94
CA GLY A 3 -11.63 -45.98 30.66
C GLY A 3 -11.13 -47.19 29.86
N ILE A 4 -10.69 -46.97 28.61
CA ILE A 4 -10.22 -48.00 27.67
C ILE A 4 -8.82 -47.61 27.22
N ASP A 5 -7.89 -48.59 27.21
CA ASP A 5 -6.46 -48.39 26.92
C ASP A 5 -6.05 -49.02 25.58
N PHE A 6 -4.90 -48.58 25.06
CA PHE A 6 -4.33 -48.91 23.76
C PHE A 6 -3.87 -50.39 23.62
N ARG A 7 -4.00 -50.96 22.41
CA ARG A 7 -2.87 -51.28 21.48
C ARG A 7 -3.31 -52.22 20.34
N ARG A 8 -2.53 -52.16 19.23
CA ARG A 8 -2.65 -52.94 17.97
C ARG A 8 -3.81 -52.46 17.08
N SER A 9 -3.74 -52.51 15.74
CA SER A 9 -2.80 -53.28 14.89
C SER A 9 -2.08 -52.45 13.82
N LEU A 10 -0.95 -52.97 13.33
CA LEU A 10 -0.24 -52.53 12.14
C LEU A 10 -0.14 -53.71 11.15
N ALA A 11 0.14 -53.43 9.87
CA ALA A 11 0.40 -54.37 8.78
C ALA A 11 -0.80 -55.20 8.28
N PHE A 12 -1.44 -54.68 7.22
CA PHE A 12 -2.07 -55.52 6.19
C PHE A 12 -2.09 -54.75 4.86
N PHE A 13 -1.42 -55.29 3.83
CA PHE A 13 -1.81 -55.32 2.40
C PHE A 13 -0.61 -55.63 1.50
N GLU A 14 -0.64 -56.78 0.82
CA GLU A 14 0.17 -57.05 -0.37
C GLU A 14 -0.65 -57.91 -1.36
N ARG A 15 -0.49 -57.62 -2.67
CA ARG A 15 -0.73 -58.49 -3.85
C ARG A 15 -2.16 -58.93 -4.25
N VAL A 16 -2.61 -58.31 -5.35
CA VAL A 16 -3.30 -58.93 -6.51
C VAL A 16 -2.73 -58.23 -7.77
N VAL A 17 -2.14 -58.80 -8.84
CA VAL A 17 -2.01 -60.14 -9.48
C VAL A 17 -3.05 -60.42 -10.57
N VAL A 18 -2.75 -60.63 -11.87
CA VAL A 18 -1.57 -60.38 -12.74
C VAL A 18 -2.03 -60.47 -14.24
N VAL A 19 -1.11 -60.61 -15.22
CA VAL A 19 -1.33 -60.87 -16.69
C VAL A 19 -1.64 -59.62 -17.56
N ALA A 20 -1.07 -59.38 -18.76
CA ALA A 20 0.21 -59.79 -19.39
C ALA A 20 0.49 -59.00 -20.71
N LEU A 21 1.69 -59.21 -21.29
CA LEU A 21 2.15 -58.94 -22.69
C LEU A 21 2.57 -57.48 -23.04
N ALA A 22 3.65 -57.21 -23.81
CA ALA A 22 4.59 -58.10 -24.53
C ALA A 22 6.03 -57.54 -24.75
N LEU A 23 7.03 -58.45 -24.71
CA LEU A 23 8.24 -58.60 -25.54
C LEU A 23 9.35 -57.51 -25.69
N SER A 24 10.60 -57.99 -25.84
CA SER A 24 11.86 -57.32 -26.27
C SER A 24 12.32 -56.08 -25.47
N ASN A 25 13.50 -55.99 -24.84
CA ASN A 25 14.79 -56.72 -24.90
C ASN A 25 15.67 -56.43 -26.14
N THR A 26 16.59 -55.44 -26.03
CA THR A 26 17.90 -55.41 -26.73
C THR A 26 18.89 -54.45 -26.02
N PHE A 27 20.09 -54.98 -25.70
CA PHE A 27 21.44 -54.40 -25.51
C PHE A 27 21.64 -52.87 -25.21
N GLY A 28 22.58 -52.47 -24.34
CA GLY A 28 23.50 -53.25 -23.47
C GLY A 28 24.81 -52.51 -23.15
N THR A 29 25.58 -53.03 -22.16
CA THR A 29 27.04 -52.79 -21.89
C THR A 29 27.51 -51.33 -21.59
N THR A 30 28.39 -51.04 -20.62
CA THR A 30 29.10 -51.86 -19.62
C THR A 30 29.48 -51.00 -18.41
N PHE A 31 29.58 -51.60 -17.21
CA PHE A 31 30.25 -50.99 -16.05
C PHE A 31 31.78 -51.21 -16.13
N ALA A 32 32.54 -50.25 -15.61
CA ALA A 32 33.90 -50.47 -15.10
C ALA A 32 34.05 -49.69 -13.78
N LYS A 33 34.54 -50.34 -12.73
CA LYS A 33 34.64 -49.76 -11.39
C LYS A 33 35.78 -50.43 -10.61
N CYS A 34 36.89 -49.72 -10.46
CA CYS A 34 38.06 -49.94 -9.61
C CYS A 34 38.77 -48.58 -9.45
N ASP A 35 39.57 -48.27 -8.43
CA ASP A 35 39.59 -48.70 -7.03
C ASP A 35 40.36 -47.62 -6.22
N GLU A 36 40.62 -47.86 -4.93
CA GLU A 36 41.28 -46.90 -4.02
C GLU A 36 42.82 -46.81 -4.19
N PHE A 37 43.43 -45.98 -3.32
CA PHE A 37 44.84 -45.86 -2.93
C PHE A 37 45.77 -44.81 -3.58
N SER A 38 45.96 -43.76 -2.77
CA SER A 38 47.09 -42.83 -2.69
C SER A 38 48.47 -43.48 -2.74
N LEU A 39 49.44 -42.81 -3.40
CA LEU A 39 50.64 -42.26 -2.73
C LEU A 39 51.47 -41.31 -3.62
N ASP A 40 52.42 -40.61 -3.00
CA ASP A 40 53.12 -39.42 -3.48
C ASP A 40 54.05 -39.59 -4.70
N THR A 41 54.31 -38.49 -5.40
CA THR A 41 55.72 -38.06 -5.63
C THR A 41 55.82 -36.54 -5.88
N GLU A 42 56.92 -35.94 -5.44
CA GLU A 42 57.16 -34.49 -5.47
C GLU A 42 57.72 -33.98 -6.80
N HIS A 43 57.60 -32.67 -7.08
CA HIS A 43 58.67 -31.96 -7.80
C HIS A 43 58.75 -30.45 -7.49
N HIS A 44 59.74 -30.11 -6.64
CA HIS A 44 60.52 -28.86 -6.59
C HIS A 44 59.90 -27.51 -7.01
N THR A 45 59.46 -26.77 -5.99
CA THR A 45 60.01 -25.46 -5.60
C THR A 45 60.66 -24.57 -6.67
N SER A 46 60.05 -23.40 -6.94
CA SER A 46 60.77 -22.19 -7.34
C SER A 46 60.41 -21.04 -6.38
N THR A 47 61.36 -20.67 -5.51
CA THR A 47 61.12 -19.79 -4.36
C THR A 47 61.21 -18.30 -4.71
N VAL A 48 60.05 -17.65 -4.88
CA VAL A 48 59.93 -16.19 -4.71
C VAL A 48 59.33 -15.93 -3.33
N VAL A 49 60.13 -15.37 -2.41
CA VAL A 49 59.67 -15.01 -1.06
C VAL A 49 58.78 -13.77 -1.15
N ARG A 50 57.49 -13.98 -1.43
CA ARG A 50 56.45 -13.01 -1.09
C ARG A 50 56.18 -13.10 0.40
N ALA A 51 56.19 -11.96 1.08
CA ALA A 51 55.78 -11.90 2.48
C ALA A 51 54.36 -12.49 2.61
N SER A 52 54.17 -13.37 3.60
CA SER A 52 52.88 -14.01 3.85
C SER A 52 51.86 -12.97 4.31
N CYS A 53 50.95 -12.58 3.42
CA CYS A 53 49.80 -11.74 3.74
C CYS A 53 48.89 -12.45 4.75
N VAL A 54 49.17 -12.26 6.02
CA VAL A 54 48.40 -12.82 7.14
C VAL A 54 48.14 -11.67 8.11
N ASP A 55 46.90 -11.56 8.56
CA ASP A 55 46.56 -10.67 9.66
C ASP A 55 47.15 -11.24 10.96
N ASN A 56 47.91 -10.42 11.71
CA ASN A 56 48.39 -10.78 13.03
C ASN A 56 47.20 -10.91 13.98
N SER A 57 46.80 -12.15 14.28
CA SER A 57 45.71 -12.52 15.18
C SER A 57 45.80 -11.89 16.58
N ASN A 58 47.00 -11.51 17.02
CA ASN A 58 47.23 -10.89 18.32
C ASN A 58 47.16 -9.36 18.27
N PHE A 59 47.11 -8.75 17.08
CA PHE A 59 47.03 -7.30 16.94
C PHE A 59 45.59 -6.81 17.13
N THR A 60 45.41 -5.89 18.09
CA THR A 60 44.15 -5.18 18.29
C THR A 60 44.37 -3.67 18.37
N PHE A 61 43.63 -2.94 17.54
CA PHE A 61 43.70 -1.49 17.44
C PHE A 61 42.49 -0.84 18.10
N LEU A 62 42.66 0.41 18.54
CA LEU A 62 41.55 1.20 19.06
C LEU A 62 40.71 1.77 17.91
N LEU A 63 39.40 1.56 18.02
CA LEU A 63 38.42 2.29 17.22
C LEU A 63 38.52 3.80 17.50
N ASN A 64 38.08 4.62 16.55
CA ASN A 64 38.18 6.09 16.62
C ASN A 64 37.23 6.73 17.67
N ASN A 65 36.64 5.92 18.57
CA ASN A 65 35.95 6.34 19.79
C ASN A 65 36.80 6.14 21.07
N GLY A 66 38.01 5.58 20.97
CA GLY A 66 38.96 5.40 22.08
C GLY A 66 38.64 4.31 23.11
N SER A 67 37.37 3.89 23.24
CA SER A 67 36.92 2.98 24.30
C SER A 67 36.95 1.48 23.94
N ILE A 68 37.07 1.13 22.66
CA ILE A 68 36.90 -0.24 22.17
C ILE A 68 38.10 -0.66 21.32
N ARG A 69 38.78 -1.74 21.72
CA ARG A 69 39.74 -2.46 20.87
C ARG A 69 39.01 -3.45 19.96
N GLN A 70 39.53 -3.62 18.74
CA GLN A 70 39.07 -4.60 17.76
C GLN A 70 40.25 -5.25 17.05
N ASP A 71 40.05 -6.47 16.57
CA ASP A 71 40.98 -7.21 15.72
C ASP A 71 40.86 -6.80 14.25
N CYS A 72 41.71 -7.37 13.40
CA CYS A 72 41.67 -7.16 11.95
C CYS A 72 40.33 -7.64 11.33
N ALA A 73 39.81 -8.78 11.75
CA ALA A 73 38.57 -9.36 11.21
C ALA A 73 37.34 -8.46 11.44
N TRP A 74 37.33 -7.62 12.48
CA TRP A 74 36.29 -6.60 12.67
C TRP A 74 36.15 -5.64 11.49
N ILE A 75 37.23 -5.31 10.77
CA ILE A 75 37.20 -4.39 9.62
C ILE A 75 36.28 -4.96 8.52
N THR A 76 36.28 -6.28 8.32
CA THR A 76 35.46 -6.98 7.31
C THR A 76 34.13 -7.55 7.85
N LYS A 77 33.97 -7.69 9.17
CA LYS A 77 32.83 -8.35 9.86
C LYS A 77 31.42 -7.82 9.52
N ASN A 78 31.27 -6.60 8.99
CA ASN A 78 29.99 -6.12 8.46
C ASN A 78 30.19 -5.59 7.03
N LYS A 79 29.52 -6.22 6.05
CA LYS A 79 29.69 -6.02 4.61
C LYS A 79 29.44 -4.57 4.19
N ASP A 80 28.40 -3.95 4.73
CA ASP A 80 27.94 -2.61 4.35
C ASP A 80 28.81 -1.48 4.94
N LYS A 81 29.78 -1.83 5.78
CA LYS A 81 30.75 -0.90 6.38
C LYS A 81 32.21 -1.22 6.03
N VAL A 82 32.52 -2.24 5.21
CA VAL A 82 33.91 -2.65 4.90
C VAL A 82 34.73 -1.50 4.31
N ALA A 83 34.21 -0.83 3.27
CA ALA A 83 34.92 0.29 2.63
C ALA A 83 35.20 1.44 3.61
N VAL A 84 34.21 1.79 4.44
CA VAL A 84 34.33 2.85 5.47
C VAL A 84 35.31 2.44 6.57
N ARG A 85 35.30 1.18 7.02
CA ARG A 85 36.23 0.66 8.04
C ARG A 85 37.66 0.59 7.49
N ARG A 86 37.85 0.11 6.27
CA ARG A 86 39.17 0.12 5.62
C ARG A 86 39.73 1.53 5.50
N SER A 87 38.96 2.47 4.94
CA SER A 87 39.37 3.88 4.85
C SER A 87 39.72 4.50 6.21
N ALA A 88 38.92 4.22 7.26
CA ALA A 88 39.10 4.82 8.59
C ALA A 88 40.20 4.20 9.46
N TYR A 89 40.67 2.98 9.15
CA TYR A 89 41.62 2.24 9.99
C TYR A 89 42.87 1.74 9.26
N CYS A 90 42.76 1.27 8.01
CA CYS A 90 43.89 0.80 7.22
C CYS A 90 44.82 1.92 6.73
N ALA A 91 44.48 3.18 6.98
CA ALA A 91 45.36 4.33 6.84
C ALA A 91 46.35 4.48 8.03
N LYS A 92 46.10 3.83 9.18
CA LYS A 92 47.01 3.85 10.33
C LYS A 92 48.15 2.85 10.08
N ALA A 93 49.41 3.25 10.28
CA ALA A 93 50.57 2.46 9.89
C ALA A 93 50.71 1.14 10.66
N ASP A 94 50.35 1.14 11.94
CA ASP A 94 50.26 -0.06 12.79
C ASP A 94 49.20 -1.03 12.25
N VAL A 95 47.97 -0.54 12.03
CA VAL A 95 46.87 -1.35 11.48
C VAL A 95 47.20 -1.89 10.10
N LYS A 96 47.78 -1.07 9.20
CA LYS A 96 48.13 -1.52 7.85
C LYS A 96 49.19 -2.63 7.88
N THR A 97 50.20 -2.49 8.73
CA THR A 97 51.30 -3.47 8.83
C THR A 97 50.83 -4.77 9.46
N GLN A 98 49.99 -4.70 10.49
CA GLN A 98 49.59 -5.85 11.28
C GLN A 98 48.33 -6.55 10.75
N CYS A 99 47.43 -5.83 10.06
CA CYS A 99 46.26 -6.37 9.38
C CYS A 99 46.48 -6.47 7.86
N SER A 100 47.62 -7.03 7.44
CA SER A 100 48.06 -6.99 6.04
C SER A 100 47.07 -7.61 5.05
N ALA A 101 46.42 -8.72 5.39
CA ALA A 101 45.46 -9.41 4.53
C ALA A 101 44.10 -8.69 4.46
N THR A 102 43.69 -8.08 5.57
CA THR A 102 42.46 -7.28 5.67
C THR A 102 42.61 -5.90 5.03
N CYS A 103 43.78 -5.26 5.15
CA CYS A 103 43.99 -3.85 4.83
C CYS A 103 44.70 -3.56 3.50
N ASP A 104 45.37 -4.54 2.88
CA ASP A 104 46.03 -4.33 1.60
C ASP A 104 45.38 -5.14 0.47
N ASP A 105 44.76 -4.44 -0.49
CA ASP A 105 44.12 -5.03 -1.68
C ASP A 105 45.13 -5.58 -2.70
N SER A 106 46.42 -5.70 -2.35
CA SER A 106 47.37 -6.61 -3.02
C SER A 106 47.26 -8.06 -2.53
N CYS A 107 46.75 -8.31 -1.33
CA CYS A 107 46.80 -9.61 -0.65
C CYS A 107 45.59 -10.52 -0.95
N CYS A 108 44.36 -10.05 -0.74
CA CYS A 108 43.14 -10.80 -1.07
C CYS A 108 42.76 -10.43 -2.52
N ARG A 109 43.36 -11.13 -3.51
CA ARG A 109 43.11 -10.95 -4.96
C ARG A 109 42.67 -12.25 -5.63
N ASP A 110 41.85 -12.13 -6.66
CA ASP A 110 41.55 -13.24 -7.56
C ASP A 110 42.79 -13.66 -8.36
N ASN A 111 42.98 -14.96 -8.56
CA ASN A 111 44.06 -15.49 -9.40
C ASN A 111 43.71 -15.21 -10.87
N SER A 112 44.41 -14.26 -11.50
CA SER A 112 44.16 -13.83 -12.88
C SER A 112 44.35 -14.94 -13.93
N ALA A 113 45.10 -16.01 -13.61
CA ALA A 113 45.25 -17.19 -14.45
C ALA A 113 44.17 -18.27 -14.22
N PHE A 114 43.40 -18.19 -13.13
CA PHE A 114 42.34 -19.15 -12.84
C PHE A 114 41.17 -19.02 -13.82
N ARG A 115 40.65 -20.16 -14.26
CA ARG A 115 39.46 -20.29 -15.12
C ARG A 115 38.56 -21.38 -14.55
N PHE A 116 37.25 -21.25 -14.76
CA PHE A 116 36.28 -22.28 -14.38
C PHE A 116 35.16 -22.39 -15.42
N THR A 117 34.58 -23.58 -15.54
CA THR A 117 33.59 -23.90 -16.57
C THR A 117 32.17 -23.60 -16.09
N LEU A 118 31.39 -22.90 -16.93
CA LEU A 118 29.97 -22.64 -16.67
C LEU A 118 29.14 -23.92 -16.81
N LYS A 119 28.47 -24.31 -15.72
CA LYS A 119 27.76 -25.60 -15.53
C LYS A 119 26.78 -25.98 -16.66
N ASN A 120 26.20 -25.00 -17.35
CA ASN A 120 25.18 -25.22 -18.40
C ASN A 120 25.64 -24.88 -19.82
N PHE A 121 26.88 -24.41 -20.01
CA PHE A 121 27.35 -23.86 -21.30
C PHE A 121 28.71 -24.38 -21.77
N ASN A 122 29.33 -25.28 -20.99
CA ASN A 122 30.66 -25.88 -21.22
C ASN A 122 31.73 -24.88 -21.69
N LYS A 123 31.68 -23.67 -21.13
CA LYS A 123 32.52 -22.52 -21.49
C LYS A 123 33.32 -22.07 -20.29
N GLU A 124 34.63 -21.97 -20.44
CA GLU A 124 35.50 -21.38 -19.44
C GLU A 124 35.33 -19.87 -19.34
N VAL A 125 35.44 -19.36 -18.11
CA VAL A 125 35.42 -17.95 -17.76
C VAL A 125 36.41 -17.65 -16.62
N ASP A 126 36.79 -16.38 -16.48
CA ASP A 126 37.56 -15.88 -15.34
C ASP A 126 36.65 -15.43 -14.17
N CYS A 127 37.26 -15.10 -13.03
CA CYS A 127 36.56 -14.57 -11.85
C CYS A 127 35.73 -13.30 -12.15
N GLY A 128 36.22 -12.44 -13.05
CA GLY A 128 35.54 -11.20 -13.45
C GLY A 128 34.21 -11.44 -14.16
N TRP A 129 33.99 -12.63 -14.77
CA TRP A 129 32.68 -12.99 -15.30
C TRP A 129 31.58 -13.01 -14.22
N ILE A 130 31.91 -13.32 -12.97
CA ILE A 130 30.93 -13.38 -11.87
C ILE A 130 30.30 -11.99 -11.64
N THR A 131 31.09 -10.91 -11.72
CA THR A 131 30.67 -9.52 -11.48
C THR A 131 30.31 -8.75 -12.76
N LYS A 132 30.71 -9.23 -13.96
CA LYS A 132 30.48 -8.58 -15.28
C LYS A 132 29.02 -8.24 -15.66
N ASN A 133 28.03 -8.58 -14.84
CA ASN A 133 26.65 -8.13 -15.01
C ASN A 133 26.01 -7.97 -13.62
N GLU A 134 25.85 -6.73 -13.16
CA GLU A 134 25.35 -6.36 -11.83
C GLU A 134 24.00 -7.03 -11.51
N ARG A 135 23.07 -7.02 -12.48
CA ARG A 135 21.74 -7.68 -12.36
C ARG A 135 21.79 -9.21 -12.23
N GLN A 136 22.97 -9.82 -12.38
CA GLN A 136 23.19 -11.26 -12.25
C GLN A 136 24.24 -11.61 -11.18
N GLU A 137 24.95 -10.63 -10.61
CA GLU A 137 26.11 -10.87 -9.75
C GLU A 137 25.75 -11.72 -8.52
N ALA A 138 24.69 -11.36 -7.78
CA ALA A 138 24.27 -12.09 -6.59
C ALA A 138 23.94 -13.56 -6.93
N LYS A 139 23.27 -13.82 -8.06
CA LYS A 139 22.93 -15.17 -8.54
C LYS A 139 24.17 -15.95 -8.97
N ARG A 140 25.15 -15.29 -9.60
CA ARG A 140 26.44 -15.91 -9.99
C ARG A 140 27.28 -16.24 -8.76
N LYS A 141 27.38 -15.34 -7.77
CA LYS A 141 28.07 -15.59 -6.51
C LYS A 141 27.43 -16.77 -5.76
N ALA A 142 26.11 -16.82 -5.63
CA ALA A 142 25.42 -17.95 -4.99
C ALA A 142 25.65 -19.31 -5.71
N MET A 143 25.76 -19.31 -7.05
CA MET A 143 25.91 -20.51 -7.87
C MET A 143 27.34 -21.06 -7.97
N TYR A 144 28.35 -20.19 -7.85
CA TYR A 144 29.76 -20.53 -8.11
C TYR A 144 30.70 -20.28 -6.92
N CYS A 145 30.48 -19.28 -6.06
CA CYS A 145 31.34 -19.04 -4.89
C CYS A 145 31.09 -19.99 -3.71
N THR A 146 30.11 -20.88 -3.84
CA THR A 146 29.89 -22.05 -2.98
C THR A 146 30.85 -23.20 -3.31
N GLU A 147 31.41 -23.23 -4.52
CA GLU A 147 32.40 -24.24 -4.93
C GLU A 147 33.78 -23.92 -4.37
N ASN A 148 34.37 -24.84 -3.59
CA ASN A 148 35.65 -24.57 -2.91
C ASN A 148 36.80 -24.23 -3.87
N TYR A 149 36.84 -24.82 -5.07
CA TYR A 149 37.87 -24.51 -6.06
C TYR A 149 37.71 -23.11 -6.69
N VAL A 150 36.48 -22.66 -6.95
CA VAL A 150 36.20 -21.28 -7.41
C VAL A 150 36.45 -20.30 -6.27
N LYS A 151 36.08 -20.63 -5.04
CA LYS A 151 36.34 -19.82 -3.84
C LYS A 151 37.84 -19.67 -3.54
N GLY A 152 38.65 -20.69 -3.84
CA GLY A 152 40.12 -20.63 -3.75
C GLY A 152 40.79 -19.90 -4.93
N GLY A 153 40.23 -19.99 -6.14
CA GLY A 153 40.72 -19.27 -7.32
C GLY A 153 40.29 -17.80 -7.38
N CYS A 154 39.12 -17.48 -6.83
CA CYS A 154 38.47 -16.17 -6.84
C CYS A 154 38.15 -15.64 -5.42
N PRO A 155 39.09 -15.63 -4.45
CA PRO A 155 38.78 -15.33 -3.05
C PRO A 155 38.34 -13.88 -2.79
N PHE A 156 38.66 -12.93 -3.68
CA PHE A 156 38.20 -11.55 -3.60
C PHE A 156 36.76 -11.44 -4.10
N THR A 157 36.49 -11.91 -5.32
CA THR A 157 35.14 -11.97 -5.90
C THR A 157 34.17 -12.76 -5.01
N CYS A 158 34.66 -13.82 -4.35
CA CYS A 158 33.89 -14.68 -3.46
C CYS A 158 33.92 -14.29 -1.96
N ASN A 159 34.63 -13.23 -1.58
CA ASN A 159 34.68 -12.67 -0.21
C ASN A 159 35.06 -13.68 0.90
N SER A 160 36.22 -14.34 0.80
CA SER A 160 36.54 -15.53 1.62
C SER A 160 37.89 -15.55 2.38
N CYS A 161 38.41 -14.40 2.81
CA CYS A 161 39.64 -14.27 3.62
C CYS A 161 39.32 -14.24 5.16
N SER A 162 40.05 -14.95 6.06
CA SER A 162 39.70 -15.14 7.52
C SER A 162 40.85 -15.64 8.45
N GLY A 163 40.76 -15.47 9.80
CA GLY A 163 41.73 -15.95 10.83
C GLY A 163 41.26 -15.93 12.32
N PRO A 164 42.03 -16.45 13.33
CA PRO A 164 41.54 -16.85 14.69
C PRO A 164 42.13 -16.10 15.96
N GLN A 165 41.81 -16.55 17.20
CA GLN A 165 41.78 -15.79 18.50
C GLN A 165 43.00 -15.92 19.51
N PRO A 166 43.08 -15.10 20.63
CA PRO A 166 44.34 -14.75 21.36
C PRO A 166 44.37 -14.89 22.93
N SER A 167 45.46 -14.41 23.59
CA SER A 167 45.60 -14.14 25.06
C SER A 167 46.76 -13.13 25.41
N PRO A 168 46.91 -12.55 26.64
CA PRO A 168 47.25 -11.10 26.78
C PRO A 168 48.43 -10.60 27.70
N SER A 169 48.78 -9.30 27.51
CA SER A 169 49.32 -8.28 28.50
C SER A 169 50.82 -8.26 28.93
N PRO A 170 51.42 -7.12 29.43
CA PRO A 170 51.02 -5.68 29.42
C PRO A 170 52.14 -4.65 28.95
N PRO A 171 52.49 -3.46 29.55
CA PRO A 171 52.69 -2.15 28.84
C PRO A 171 54.12 -1.49 29.12
N PRO A 172 54.41 -0.15 29.32
CA PRO A 172 53.70 1.14 29.12
C PRO A 172 54.32 2.34 28.28
N PRO A 173 55.04 3.43 28.75
CA PRO A 173 54.68 4.85 28.41
C PRO A 173 55.73 5.79 27.65
N PRO A 174 56.15 7.06 28.03
CA PRO A 174 56.08 8.25 27.13
C PRO A 174 57.37 9.17 27.14
N PRO A 175 57.39 10.54 27.01
CA PRO A 175 56.54 11.61 26.40
C PRO A 175 57.38 12.39 25.30
N PRO A 176 57.42 13.74 25.06
CA PRO A 176 56.60 14.94 25.39
C PRO A 176 56.19 15.84 24.17
N THR A 177 56.42 17.19 24.19
CA THR A 177 55.40 18.18 23.71
C THR A 177 55.91 19.57 23.23
N PRO A 178 55.21 20.25 22.26
CA PRO A 178 55.35 21.68 21.89
C PRO A 178 54.05 22.55 22.05
N THR A 179 54.12 23.87 21.87
CA THR A 179 53.03 24.86 22.18
C THR A 179 52.94 26.05 21.16
N PRO A 180 51.91 26.95 21.15
CA PRO A 180 50.85 26.85 20.12
C PRO A 180 50.43 28.15 19.39
N ALA A 181 49.42 28.04 18.53
CA ALA A 181 48.55 29.12 18.04
C ALA A 181 47.06 28.82 18.39
N CYS A 182 46.14 29.78 18.18
CA CYS A 182 44.72 29.64 18.51
C CYS A 182 44.06 28.46 17.77
N ARG A 183 43.37 27.59 18.51
CA ARG A 183 42.77 26.33 18.05
C ARG A 183 41.79 25.81 19.10
N ASP A 184 40.90 24.91 18.71
CA ASP A 184 40.14 24.10 19.69
C ASP A 184 41.11 23.30 20.57
N ASN A 185 40.77 23.11 21.84
CA ASN A 185 41.56 22.27 22.73
C ASN A 185 41.29 20.80 22.39
N ASN A 186 42.18 20.17 21.62
CA ASN A 186 42.06 18.75 21.22
C ASN A 186 41.97 17.76 22.40
N ALA A 187 42.40 18.17 23.60
CA ALA A 187 42.27 17.39 24.83
C ALA A 187 40.96 17.66 25.60
N PHE A 188 40.23 18.74 25.28
CA PHE A 188 38.94 19.02 25.88
C PHE A 188 37.89 18.01 25.44
N ARG A 189 37.11 17.53 26.41
CA ARG A 189 35.99 16.61 26.25
C ARG A 189 34.79 17.18 26.99
N PHE A 190 33.59 16.94 26.47
CA PHE A 190 32.35 17.28 27.15
C PHE A 190 31.32 16.16 27.02
N THR A 191 30.51 16.00 28.06
CA THR A 191 29.51 14.93 28.15
C THR A 191 28.22 15.33 27.43
N LEU A 192 27.74 14.47 26.53
CA LEU A 192 26.44 14.63 25.88
C LEU A 192 25.31 14.46 26.90
N LYS A 193 24.50 15.51 27.08
CA LYS A 193 23.49 15.67 28.15
C LYS A 193 22.52 14.49 28.29
N ASN A 194 22.21 13.77 27.20
CA ASN A 194 21.25 12.65 27.19
C ASN A 194 21.89 11.26 27.07
N PHE A 195 23.23 11.15 26.95
CA PHE A 195 23.90 9.89 26.59
C PHE A 195 25.08 9.50 27.50
N ASN A 196 25.38 10.30 28.53
CA ASN A 196 26.51 10.13 29.46
C ASN A 196 27.83 9.75 28.77
N LYS A 197 28.09 10.39 27.63
CA LYS A 197 29.18 10.04 26.72
C LYS A 197 30.00 11.28 26.39
N GLU A 198 31.31 11.18 26.61
CA GLU A 198 32.25 12.23 26.23
C GLU A 198 32.50 12.30 24.73
N VAL A 199 32.62 13.53 24.22
CA VAL A 199 32.99 13.86 22.83
C VAL A 199 33.93 15.07 22.79
N ASP A 200 34.66 15.22 21.68
CA ASP A 200 35.43 16.45 21.38
C ASP A 200 34.59 17.50 20.65
N CYS A 201 35.15 18.70 20.52
CA CYS A 201 34.63 19.81 19.72
C CYS A 201 34.22 19.39 18.31
N GLY A 202 35.01 18.55 17.65
CA GLY A 202 34.73 18.07 16.30
C GLY A 202 33.38 17.36 16.17
N TRP A 203 32.84 16.75 17.23
CA TRP A 203 31.51 16.15 17.21
C TRP A 203 30.38 17.16 16.92
N ILE A 204 30.54 18.43 17.31
CA ILE A 204 29.53 19.48 17.09
C ILE A 204 29.30 19.69 15.57
N THR A 205 30.37 19.71 14.78
CA THR A 205 30.34 19.97 13.32
C THR A 205 30.34 18.69 12.45
N LYS A 206 30.61 17.52 13.05
CA LYS A 206 30.75 16.22 12.36
C LYS A 206 29.51 15.74 11.57
N ASN A 207 28.32 16.23 11.91
CA ASN A 207 27.12 16.02 11.08
C ASN A 207 26.55 17.38 10.67
N LYS A 208 26.67 17.72 9.39
CA LYS A 208 26.24 19.02 8.84
C LYS A 208 24.74 19.27 8.98
N ARG A 209 23.89 18.24 8.93
CA ARG A 209 22.43 18.35 9.15
C ARG A 209 22.08 18.73 10.59
N LEU A 210 22.96 18.46 11.56
CA LEU A 210 22.75 18.72 12.99
C LEU A 210 23.66 19.82 13.56
N GLU A 211 24.53 20.44 12.74
CA GLU A 211 25.54 21.38 13.24
C GLU A 211 24.91 22.60 13.95
N ALA A 212 23.86 23.19 13.38
CA ALA A 212 23.17 24.33 13.97
C ALA A 212 22.53 23.99 15.34
N GLN A 213 21.81 22.87 15.40
CA GLN A 213 21.16 22.39 16.64
C GLN A 213 22.19 22.04 17.72
N ARG A 214 23.31 21.41 17.35
CA ARG A 214 24.41 21.09 18.27
C ARG A 214 25.12 22.35 18.77
N LYS A 215 25.33 23.35 17.90
CA LYS A 215 25.86 24.66 18.32
C LYS A 215 24.92 25.35 19.31
N ALA A 216 23.61 25.40 19.03
CA ALA A 216 22.64 25.98 19.96
C ALA A 216 22.60 25.27 21.33
N MET A 217 22.65 23.93 21.35
CA MET A 217 22.54 23.11 22.57
C MET A 217 23.82 23.08 23.44
N TYR A 218 24.99 23.22 22.83
CA TYR A 218 26.29 23.03 23.51
C TYR A 218 27.23 24.25 23.47
N CYS A 219 27.24 25.10 22.44
CA CYS A 219 28.17 26.26 22.40
C CYS A 219 27.75 27.44 23.29
N ASN A 220 26.57 27.38 23.90
CA ASN A 220 26.15 28.29 24.97
C ASN A 220 26.63 27.82 26.37
N ASP A 221 27.16 26.60 26.46
CA ASP A 221 27.69 26.00 27.69
C ASP A 221 29.13 26.51 27.91
N GLY A 222 29.39 27.20 29.02
CA GLY A 222 30.64 27.96 29.25
C GLY A 222 31.92 27.13 29.06
N PRO A 223 32.06 25.98 29.73
CA PRO A 223 33.16 25.04 29.50
C PRO A 223 33.32 24.61 28.04
N VAL A 224 32.24 24.30 27.33
CA VAL A 224 32.31 23.90 25.90
C VAL A 224 32.75 25.07 25.04
N LYS A 225 32.23 26.27 25.27
CA LYS A 225 32.59 27.49 24.54
C LYS A 225 34.08 27.85 24.72
N GLY A 226 34.63 27.64 25.93
CA GLY A 226 36.04 27.86 26.24
C GLY A 226 36.98 26.74 25.78
N GLY A 227 36.52 25.48 25.76
CA GLY A 227 37.27 24.34 25.24
C GLY A 227 37.26 24.23 23.72
N CYS A 228 36.19 24.73 23.07
CA CYS A 228 35.94 24.65 21.63
C CYS A 228 35.79 26.04 20.97
N PRO A 229 36.70 27.01 21.20
CA PRO A 229 36.52 28.39 20.75
C PRO A 229 36.46 28.55 19.23
N PHE A 230 37.11 27.70 18.45
CA PHE A 230 37.05 27.76 16.98
C PHE A 230 35.73 27.11 16.50
N THR A 231 35.43 25.89 16.95
CA THR A 231 34.18 25.19 16.62
C THR A 231 32.94 26.00 16.98
N CYS A 232 32.95 26.69 18.13
CA CYS A 232 31.85 27.50 18.64
C CYS A 232 31.91 28.97 18.18
N ASN A 233 32.66 29.30 17.13
CA ASN A 233 32.77 30.66 16.56
C ASN A 233 33.06 31.75 17.62
N SER A 234 33.83 31.41 18.65
CA SER A 234 34.08 32.21 19.85
C SER A 234 35.54 32.69 19.98
N CYS A 235 36.37 32.49 18.95
CA CYS A 235 37.66 33.15 18.81
C CYS A 235 37.49 34.67 18.73
N SER A 236 37.96 35.39 19.74
CA SER A 236 37.83 36.85 19.87
C SER A 236 38.78 37.63 18.94
N GLY A 237 38.42 37.72 17.66
CA GLY A 237 38.82 38.84 16.81
C GLY A 237 38.10 40.14 17.23
N PRO A 238 38.63 41.33 16.87
CA PRO A 238 38.02 42.60 17.22
C PRO A 238 36.65 42.79 16.55
N GLN A 239 35.65 43.22 17.32
CA GLN A 239 34.29 43.43 16.81
C GLN A 239 34.15 44.74 16.00
N PRO A 240 33.31 44.77 14.95
CA PRO A 240 32.73 45.99 14.41
C PRO A 240 31.78 46.67 15.42
N PRO A 241 31.56 48.00 15.33
CA PRO A 241 30.64 48.72 16.21
C PRO A 241 29.16 48.35 15.95
N PRO A 242 28.24 48.60 16.92
CA PRO A 242 26.83 48.23 16.80
C PRO A 242 26.06 49.08 15.77
N PRO A 243 25.04 48.52 15.09
CA PRO A 243 24.10 49.31 14.30
C PRO A 243 23.18 50.15 15.22
N PRO A 244 22.65 51.30 14.73
CA PRO A 244 21.71 52.13 15.47
C PRO A 244 20.36 51.41 15.70
N PRO A 245 19.58 51.78 16.73
CA PRO A 245 18.32 51.14 17.06
C PRO A 245 17.26 51.33 15.96
N SER A 246 16.56 50.25 15.62
CA SER A 246 15.43 50.26 14.68
C SER A 246 14.21 50.96 15.31
N PRO A 247 13.43 51.76 14.56
CA PRO A 247 12.30 52.51 15.11
C PRO A 247 11.15 51.61 15.57
N THR A 248 10.48 52.02 16.64
CA THR A 248 9.32 51.34 17.23
C THR A 248 8.16 51.22 16.23
N PRO A 249 7.50 50.05 16.08
CA PRO A 249 6.30 49.92 15.26
C PRO A 249 5.17 50.85 15.74
N PRO A 250 4.38 51.46 14.83
CA PRO A 250 3.16 52.18 15.18
C PRO A 250 2.13 51.26 15.84
N ASN A 251 1.34 51.80 16.78
CA ASN A 251 0.20 51.09 17.36
C ASN A 251 -0.82 50.71 16.26
N PRO A 252 -1.44 49.52 16.32
CA PRO A 252 -2.51 49.15 15.39
C PRO A 252 -3.73 50.08 15.57
N PRO A 253 -4.45 50.43 14.49
CA PRO A 253 -5.71 51.16 14.60
C PRO A 253 -6.77 50.35 15.38
N PRO A 254 -7.72 51.01 16.06
CA PRO A 254 -8.87 50.33 16.64
C PRO A 254 -9.72 49.65 15.54
N PRO A 255 -10.39 48.52 15.83
CA PRO A 255 -11.18 47.80 14.84
C PRO A 255 -12.38 48.64 14.35
N PRO A 256 -12.75 48.54 13.05
CA PRO A 256 -13.85 49.31 12.50
C PRO A 256 -15.21 48.87 13.07
N THR A 257 -16.03 49.85 13.42
CA THR A 257 -17.42 49.64 13.88
C THR A 257 -18.24 48.88 12.83
N PRO A 258 -19.02 47.85 13.21
CA PRO A 258 -19.82 47.10 12.24
C PRO A 258 -20.89 47.97 11.58
N THR A 259 -20.90 47.98 10.24
CA THR A 259 -21.92 48.67 9.44
C THR A 259 -23.24 47.89 9.48
N PRO A 260 -24.41 48.54 9.60
CA PRO A 260 -25.70 47.85 9.52
C PRO A 260 -25.90 47.10 8.19
N PRO A 261 -26.63 45.96 8.18
CA PRO A 261 -26.92 45.23 6.95
C PRO A 261 -27.82 46.03 6.03
N ASN A 262 -27.40 46.19 4.77
CA ASN A 262 -28.26 46.76 3.73
C ASN A 262 -29.39 45.77 3.38
N PRO A 263 -30.60 46.24 3.04
CA PRO A 263 -31.74 45.37 2.73
C PRO A 263 -31.53 44.59 1.41
N PRO A 264 -32.26 43.48 1.20
CA PRO A 264 -32.08 42.64 0.01
C PRO A 264 -32.52 43.35 -1.26
N ASN A 265 -31.61 43.50 -2.23
CA ASN A 265 -31.96 44.00 -3.56
C ASN A 265 -32.71 42.91 -4.35
N THR A 266 -33.94 43.22 -4.76
CA THR A 266 -34.76 42.39 -5.64
C THR A 266 -34.07 42.19 -6.99
N PRO A 267 -33.96 40.96 -7.52
CA PRO A 267 -33.31 40.73 -8.81
C PRO A 267 -34.18 41.21 -9.99
N THR A 268 -33.68 42.20 -10.72
CA THR A 268 -34.27 42.65 -11.99
C THR A 268 -33.93 41.65 -13.11
N PRO A 269 -34.87 41.30 -14.02
CA PRO A 269 -34.57 40.37 -15.12
C PRO A 269 -33.48 40.88 -16.06
N ILE A 270 -32.49 40.03 -16.35
CA ILE A 270 -31.43 40.32 -17.33
C ILE A 270 -31.94 39.89 -18.73
N PRO A 271 -31.83 40.74 -19.77
CA PRO A 271 -32.19 40.36 -21.14
C PRO A 271 -31.33 39.20 -21.67
N PRO A 272 -31.84 38.37 -22.61
CA PRO A 272 -31.07 37.28 -23.19
C PRO A 272 -29.87 37.83 -23.98
N GLY A 273 -28.66 37.47 -23.53
CA GLY A 273 -27.42 37.78 -24.22
C GLY A 273 -27.29 37.02 -25.56
N PRO A 274 -26.44 37.50 -26.50
CA PRO A 274 -26.24 36.84 -27.78
C PRO A 274 -25.64 35.43 -27.63
N SER A 275 -25.99 34.55 -28.58
CA SER A 275 -25.53 33.16 -28.60
C SER A 275 -24.00 33.05 -28.52
N PRO A 276 -23.44 32.20 -27.65
CA PRO A 276 -21.99 32.04 -27.53
C PRO A 276 -21.40 31.45 -28.82
N SER A 277 -20.22 31.94 -29.19
CA SER A 277 -19.43 31.37 -30.29
C SER A 277 -18.96 29.94 -29.93
N PRO A 278 -18.67 29.08 -30.93
CA PRO A 278 -18.14 27.74 -30.66
C PRO A 278 -16.88 27.76 -29.79
N PRO A 279 -16.71 26.82 -28.84
CA PRO A 279 -15.51 26.77 -28.00
C PRO A 279 -14.24 26.61 -28.85
N THR A 280 -13.22 27.42 -28.56
CA THR A 280 -11.88 27.20 -29.09
C THR A 280 -11.32 25.89 -28.53
N HIS A 281 -11.06 24.91 -29.40
CA HIS A 281 -10.45 23.65 -28.99
C HIS A 281 -9.05 23.86 -28.40
N ASN A 282 -8.94 23.74 -27.08
CA ASN A 282 -7.65 23.56 -26.42
C ASN A 282 -7.08 22.20 -26.87
N GLY A 283 -5.86 22.22 -27.39
CA GLY A 283 -5.20 21.04 -27.96
C GLY A 283 -4.78 20.02 -26.91
N VAL A 284 -4.59 18.77 -27.33
CA VAL A 284 -4.00 17.72 -26.47
C VAL A 284 -2.58 18.14 -26.07
N PRO A 285 -2.17 18.02 -24.79
CA PRO A 285 -0.85 18.48 -24.36
C PRO A 285 0.30 17.67 -24.99
N PHE A 286 1.27 18.38 -25.53
CA PHE A 286 2.57 17.86 -25.94
C PHE A 286 3.67 18.49 -25.10
N VAL A 287 4.70 17.71 -24.76
CA VAL A 287 5.93 18.19 -24.08
C VAL A 287 7.02 18.39 -25.13
N ARG A 288 7.83 19.45 -25.00
CA ARG A 288 8.81 19.86 -26.02
C ARG A 288 10.17 19.24 -25.74
N LEU A 289 10.75 18.57 -26.73
CA LEU A 289 12.03 17.86 -26.62
C LEU A 289 13.23 18.74 -27.03
N ASN A 290 14.38 18.48 -26.40
CA ASN A 290 15.63 19.24 -26.58
C ASN A 290 16.38 18.93 -27.89
N SER A 291 15.97 17.89 -28.59
CA SER A 291 16.66 17.30 -29.73
C SER A 291 15.67 16.78 -30.78
N SER A 292 16.16 16.58 -32.01
CA SER A 292 15.40 15.88 -33.03
C SER A 292 15.04 14.48 -32.54
N CYS A 293 13.79 14.09 -32.74
CA CYS A 293 13.20 12.86 -32.22
C CYS A 293 14.12 11.64 -32.45
N GLN A 294 14.55 10.92 -31.41
CA GLN A 294 15.39 9.73 -31.56
C GLN A 294 14.54 8.46 -31.70
N ASN A 295 15.10 7.44 -32.36
CA ASN A 295 14.42 6.16 -32.66
C ASN A 295 13.05 6.35 -33.38
N LYS A 296 13.01 7.30 -34.32
CA LYS A 296 11.82 7.67 -35.10
C LYS A 296 11.19 6.46 -35.80
N ILE A 297 9.90 6.24 -35.58
CA ILE A 297 9.06 5.44 -36.46
C ILE A 297 8.08 6.39 -37.16
N PRO A 298 8.35 6.82 -38.40
CA PRO A 298 7.49 7.77 -39.12
C PRO A 298 6.13 7.14 -39.43
N LEU A 299 5.10 7.97 -39.34
CA LEU A 299 3.69 7.55 -39.42
C LEU A 299 2.99 8.26 -40.57
N GLN A 300 3.20 9.56 -40.72
CA GLN A 300 2.71 10.39 -41.82
C GLN A 300 3.56 11.66 -41.95
N SER A 301 3.68 12.23 -43.15
CA SER A 301 4.17 13.60 -43.36
C SER A 301 3.04 14.48 -43.89
N VAL A 302 2.99 15.73 -43.44
CA VAL A 302 2.00 16.74 -43.87
C VAL A 302 2.76 18.03 -44.18
N PHE A 303 2.47 18.66 -45.32
CA PHE A 303 3.17 19.85 -45.82
C PHE A 303 2.24 21.07 -45.80
N GLY A 304 2.80 22.28 -45.67
CA GLY A 304 2.04 23.53 -45.70
C GLY A 304 1.13 23.79 -44.48
N VAL A 305 1.16 22.91 -43.48
CA VAL A 305 0.46 23.08 -42.20
C VAL A 305 1.33 23.82 -41.18
N ASN A 306 0.70 24.56 -40.26
CA ASN A 306 1.38 25.17 -39.11
C ASN A 306 1.49 24.20 -37.91
N GLN A 307 2.20 24.61 -36.84
CA GLN A 307 2.42 23.77 -35.65
C GLN A 307 1.10 23.28 -35.02
N TYR A 308 0.09 24.14 -34.88
CA TYR A 308 -1.21 23.77 -34.29
C TYR A 308 -1.98 22.76 -35.16
N GLN A 309 -1.94 22.92 -36.48
CA GLN A 309 -2.51 21.95 -37.44
C GLN A 309 -1.74 20.62 -37.42
N CYS A 310 -0.43 20.65 -37.20
CA CYS A 310 0.42 19.47 -37.02
C CYS A 310 0.07 18.71 -35.73
N GLU A 311 -0.03 19.43 -34.61
CA GLU A 311 -0.50 18.91 -33.31
C GLU A 311 -1.91 18.34 -33.41
N ALA A 312 -2.86 19.02 -34.05
CA ALA A 312 -4.22 18.55 -34.27
C ALA A 312 -4.28 17.27 -35.13
N SER A 313 -3.40 17.15 -36.14
CA SER A 313 -3.24 15.94 -36.96
C SER A 313 -2.71 14.75 -36.13
N CYS A 314 -1.82 15.01 -35.17
CA CYS A 314 -1.34 13.99 -34.23
C CYS A 314 -2.31 13.74 -33.06
N ALA A 315 -3.16 14.69 -32.72
CA ALA A 315 -4.22 14.55 -31.73
C ALA A 315 -5.26 13.54 -32.23
N SER A 316 -5.79 13.75 -33.43
CA SER A 316 -6.77 12.88 -34.10
C SER A 316 -6.20 11.52 -34.53
N ASN A 317 -4.91 11.43 -34.85
CA ASN A 317 -4.27 10.16 -35.16
C ASN A 317 -4.05 9.31 -33.89
N SER A 318 -4.86 8.27 -33.72
CA SER A 318 -4.83 7.34 -32.58
C SER A 318 -3.53 6.55 -32.44
N ARG A 319 -2.66 6.51 -33.47
CA ARG A 319 -1.32 5.90 -33.42
C ARG A 319 -0.19 6.92 -33.18
N CYS A 320 -0.40 8.20 -33.45
CA CYS A 320 0.64 9.23 -33.25
C CYS A 320 0.96 9.47 -31.76
N THR A 321 2.24 9.51 -31.42
CA THR A 321 2.77 9.79 -30.06
C THR A 321 3.72 10.98 -30.04
N ALA A 322 4.13 11.51 -31.19
CA ALA A 322 4.91 12.74 -31.27
C ALA A 322 4.76 13.40 -32.65
N VAL A 323 4.99 14.71 -32.70
CA VAL A 323 5.28 15.42 -33.96
C VAL A 323 6.68 16.00 -33.96
N GLU A 324 7.25 16.15 -35.13
CA GLU A 324 8.44 16.96 -35.37
C GLU A 324 8.05 18.02 -36.41
N PHE A 325 8.26 19.28 -36.07
CA PHE A 325 7.82 20.41 -36.88
C PHE A 325 9.02 21.22 -37.39
N THR A 326 8.95 21.59 -38.67
CA THR A 326 9.86 22.51 -39.34
C THR A 326 9.05 23.64 -39.97
N SER A 327 9.70 24.71 -40.45
CA SER A 327 9.01 25.85 -41.08
C SER A 327 8.24 25.51 -42.38
N SER A 328 8.36 24.30 -42.93
CA SER A 328 7.67 23.87 -44.16
C SER A 328 7.04 22.47 -44.09
N SER A 329 7.33 21.68 -43.05
CA SER A 329 6.83 20.30 -42.93
C SER A 329 6.53 19.89 -41.49
N CYS A 330 5.50 19.05 -41.36
CA CYS A 330 5.09 18.34 -40.17
C CYS A 330 5.33 16.85 -40.39
N GLN A 331 6.00 16.17 -39.45
CA GLN A 331 6.08 14.70 -39.43
C GLN A 331 5.45 14.15 -38.16
N LEU A 332 4.62 13.12 -38.31
CA LEU A 332 3.95 12.40 -37.23
C LEU A 332 4.71 11.09 -36.97
N PHE A 333 4.89 10.72 -35.70
CA PHE A 333 5.64 9.53 -35.30
C PHE A 333 4.85 8.62 -34.36
N LEU A 334 5.10 7.31 -34.46
CA LEU A 334 4.58 6.27 -33.57
C LEU A 334 5.43 6.09 -32.29
N ARG A 335 6.68 6.55 -32.31
CA ARG A 335 7.61 6.55 -31.17
C ARG A 335 8.56 7.74 -31.25
N CYS A 336 8.94 8.26 -30.09
CA CYS A 336 9.91 9.35 -29.97
C CYS A 336 10.67 9.30 -28.65
N ASP A 337 11.99 9.13 -28.73
CA ASP A 337 12.90 9.14 -27.60
C ASP A 337 13.68 10.49 -27.60
N GLY A 338 13.93 11.07 -26.43
CA GLY A 338 14.51 12.42 -26.27
C GLY A 338 14.22 12.99 -24.88
N GLU A 339 14.95 14.03 -24.50
CA GLU A 339 14.85 14.70 -23.18
C GLU A 339 13.98 15.96 -23.28
N ASP A 340 13.19 16.26 -22.26
CA ASP A 340 12.27 17.41 -22.25
C ASP A 340 12.97 18.75 -21.94
N ILE A 341 12.42 19.86 -22.44
CA ILE A 341 12.80 21.23 -22.10
C ILE A 341 11.57 22.12 -21.82
N GLY A 342 11.53 22.69 -20.61
CA GLY A 342 10.65 23.82 -20.31
C GLY A 342 11.19 25.10 -20.95
N GLY A 343 10.65 25.49 -22.10
CA GLY A 343 11.05 26.71 -22.80
C GLY A 343 10.66 26.75 -24.28
N ASN A 344 10.58 27.95 -24.84
CA ASN A 344 10.19 28.16 -26.25
C ASN A 344 11.30 27.79 -27.24
N CYS A 345 10.92 27.31 -28.44
CA CYS A 345 11.77 27.36 -29.63
C CYS A 345 11.43 28.60 -30.48
N PRO A 346 12.34 29.59 -30.61
CA PRO A 346 12.31 30.55 -31.70
C PRO A 346 12.90 29.97 -33.00
N SER A 347 12.86 30.76 -34.08
CA SER A 347 13.16 30.35 -35.46
C SER A 347 14.57 29.79 -35.69
N GLY A 348 14.65 28.64 -36.36
CA GLY A 348 15.89 28.14 -37.00
C GLY A 348 16.27 26.69 -36.72
N ARG A 349 15.54 25.97 -35.85
CA ARG A 349 15.82 24.57 -35.51
C ARG A 349 14.59 23.67 -35.54
N ILE A 350 14.84 22.38 -35.72
CA ILE A 350 13.86 21.30 -35.59
C ILE A 350 13.44 21.20 -34.12
N CYS A 351 12.14 21.20 -33.84
CA CYS A 351 11.62 20.92 -32.50
C CYS A 351 10.61 19.77 -32.54
N ALA A 352 10.82 18.80 -31.65
CA ALA A 352 9.94 17.64 -31.48
C ALA A 352 9.04 17.83 -30.25
N LEU A 353 7.83 17.29 -30.34
CA LEU A 353 6.75 17.45 -29.38
C LEU A 353 6.17 16.07 -29.07
N LYS A 354 6.34 15.60 -27.84
CA LYS A 354 5.95 14.28 -27.36
C LYS A 354 4.56 14.33 -26.71
N LYS A 355 3.60 13.59 -27.26
CA LYS A 355 2.24 13.44 -26.71
C LYS A 355 2.37 12.78 -25.34
N LYS A 356 1.75 13.36 -24.29
CA LYS A 356 1.84 12.78 -22.93
C LYS A 356 1.40 11.31 -22.91
N ARG A 357 1.98 10.56 -21.97
CA ARG A 357 2.13 9.09 -21.96
C ARG A 357 0.88 8.33 -22.42
N LYS A 358 0.81 7.98 -23.70
CA LYS A 358 -0.20 7.06 -24.22
C LYS A 358 0.04 5.69 -23.56
N ILE A 359 -1.02 5.08 -23.03
CA ILE A 359 -0.97 3.70 -22.53
C ILE A 359 -0.44 2.82 -23.66
N ASP A 360 0.49 1.92 -23.35
CA ASP A 360 1.08 1.04 -24.34
C ASP A 360 -0.03 0.13 -24.91
N ALA A 361 -0.42 0.36 -26.16
CA ALA A 361 -1.53 -0.32 -26.81
C ALA A 361 -1.30 -1.84 -26.93
N ASN A 362 -0.07 -2.31 -26.71
CA ASN A 362 0.27 -3.73 -26.66
C ASN A 362 -0.11 -4.40 -25.31
N ASN A 363 -0.46 -3.63 -24.27
CA ASN A 363 -0.76 -4.09 -22.91
C ASN A 363 -2.21 -3.78 -22.47
N VAL A 364 -3.15 -3.67 -23.42
CA VAL A 364 -4.57 -3.43 -23.11
C VAL A 364 -5.20 -4.71 -22.55
N LEU A 365 -5.19 -4.87 -21.22
CA LEU A 365 -5.73 -6.05 -20.54
C LEU A 365 -7.26 -6.17 -20.62
N TYR A 366 -7.98 -5.06 -20.75
CA TYR A 366 -9.43 -5.02 -20.90
C TYR A 366 -9.83 -4.00 -21.96
N THR A 367 -10.88 -4.32 -22.70
CA THR A 367 -11.66 -3.35 -23.49
C THR A 367 -12.99 -3.13 -22.81
N VAL A 368 -13.38 -1.88 -22.60
CA VAL A 368 -14.68 -1.51 -22.01
C VAL A 368 -15.43 -0.59 -22.98
N LYS A 369 -16.69 -0.91 -23.27
CA LYS A 369 -17.65 -0.03 -23.92
C LYS A 369 -18.79 0.23 -22.93
N ALA A 370 -19.38 1.43 -22.96
CA ALA A 370 -20.55 1.75 -22.14
C ALA A 370 -21.55 2.60 -22.95
N CYS A 371 -22.83 2.52 -22.59
CA CYS A 371 -23.87 3.42 -23.08
C CYS A 371 -24.98 3.64 -22.04
N VAL A 372 -25.55 4.85 -21.98
CA VAL A 372 -26.68 5.18 -21.09
C VAL A 372 -27.97 4.72 -21.74
N SER A 373 -28.67 3.78 -21.09
CA SER A 373 -30.01 3.32 -21.43
C SER A 373 -31.07 4.01 -20.57
N ASN A 374 -32.35 3.90 -20.95
CA ASN A 374 -33.47 4.38 -20.13
C ASN A 374 -33.80 3.48 -18.92
N GLY A 375 -33.10 2.36 -18.74
CA GLY A 375 -33.32 1.40 -17.65
C GLY A 375 -32.80 0.01 -18.01
N VAL A 376 -32.76 -0.89 -17.02
CA VAL A 376 -32.33 -2.28 -17.21
C VAL A 376 -33.13 -2.95 -18.35
N GLY A 377 -32.43 -3.66 -19.23
CA GLY A 377 -33.02 -4.39 -20.35
C GLY A 377 -33.57 -3.53 -21.50
N GLN A 378 -33.34 -2.21 -21.51
CA GLN A 378 -33.80 -1.34 -22.60
C GLN A 378 -32.81 -1.34 -23.77
N PRO A 379 -33.20 -1.79 -24.99
CA PRO A 379 -32.26 -2.00 -26.10
C PRO A 379 -31.77 -0.69 -26.76
N SER A 380 -32.37 0.46 -26.43
CA SER A 380 -31.91 1.78 -26.88
C SER A 380 -31.00 2.42 -25.84
N CYS A 381 -29.76 2.72 -26.25
CA CYS A 381 -28.80 3.40 -25.40
C CYS A 381 -27.93 4.42 -26.18
N THR A 382 -27.49 5.46 -25.49
CA THR A 382 -26.60 6.51 -26.01
C THR A 382 -25.15 6.18 -25.64
N PRO A 383 -24.23 5.96 -26.60
CA PRO A 383 -22.83 5.63 -26.31
C PRO A 383 -22.12 6.63 -25.39
N VAL A 384 -21.42 6.10 -24.38
CA VAL A 384 -20.57 6.87 -23.47
C VAL A 384 -19.11 6.70 -23.88
N PRO A 385 -18.37 7.78 -24.19
CA PRO A 385 -16.94 7.70 -24.48
C PRO A 385 -16.14 7.21 -23.26
N VAL A 386 -15.57 6.01 -23.38
CA VAL A 386 -14.55 5.47 -22.46
C VAL A 386 -13.19 6.02 -22.91
N THR A 387 -12.78 7.16 -22.36
CA THR A 387 -11.59 7.92 -22.78
C THR A 387 -10.41 7.80 -21.81
N ASP A 388 -10.64 7.17 -20.66
CA ASP A 388 -9.85 7.33 -19.44
C ASP A 388 -9.47 6.00 -18.77
N LEU A 389 -9.76 4.86 -19.41
CA LEU A 389 -9.41 3.52 -18.92
C LEU A 389 -7.92 3.46 -18.53
N ARG A 390 -7.63 3.48 -17.22
CA ARG A 390 -6.28 3.47 -16.66
C ARG A 390 -5.85 2.05 -16.37
N PHE A 391 -4.56 1.80 -16.51
CA PHE A 391 -3.88 0.59 -16.07
C PHE A 391 -2.82 0.99 -15.05
N THR A 392 -2.79 0.31 -13.90
CA THR A 392 -1.73 0.45 -12.90
C THR A 392 -1.29 -0.92 -12.40
N LYS A 393 0.01 -1.08 -12.15
CA LYS A 393 0.62 -2.30 -11.62
C LYS A 393 1.85 -1.90 -10.81
N GLN A 394 1.97 -2.40 -9.60
CA GLN A 394 3.16 -2.20 -8.78
C GLN A 394 4.40 -2.76 -9.49
N SER A 395 5.41 -1.91 -9.66
CA SER A 395 6.70 -2.24 -10.26
C SER A 395 7.81 -2.48 -9.23
N ALA A 396 7.44 -2.50 -7.94
CA ALA A 396 8.37 -2.56 -6.83
C ALA A 396 9.26 -3.81 -6.85
N ALA A 397 10.51 -3.64 -6.41
CA ALA A 397 11.49 -4.70 -6.38
C ALA A 397 11.15 -5.77 -5.32
N ASN A 398 11.73 -6.97 -5.49
CA ASN A 398 11.53 -8.16 -4.62
C ASN A 398 12.05 -8.02 -3.17
N SER A 399 12.18 -6.80 -2.64
CA SER A 399 12.92 -6.47 -1.42
C SER A 399 12.13 -5.65 -0.40
N CYS A 400 10.83 -5.42 -0.61
CA CYS A 400 9.94 -5.04 0.48
C CYS A 400 9.64 -6.30 1.30
N GLU A 401 9.53 -6.17 2.63
CA GLU A 401 9.33 -7.33 3.51
C GLU A 401 8.00 -8.05 3.27
N GLU A 402 7.03 -7.38 2.62
CA GLU A 402 5.76 -7.96 2.20
C GLU A 402 5.60 -7.99 0.67
N THR A 403 6.03 -9.09 0.05
CA THR A 403 5.59 -9.47 -1.32
C THR A 403 4.23 -10.20 -1.33
N GLU A 404 3.54 -10.18 -0.18
CA GLU A 404 2.23 -10.73 0.10
C GLU A 404 1.11 -9.96 -0.63
N GLY A 405 1.19 -8.62 -0.66
CA GLY A 405 0.08 -7.72 -1.01
C GLY A 405 -0.66 -8.02 -2.32
N GLN A 406 -0.11 -7.64 -3.48
CA GLN A 406 -0.62 -8.08 -4.79
C GLN A 406 0.38 -7.85 -5.93
N LYS A 407 0.65 -8.90 -6.70
CA LYS A 407 1.43 -8.94 -7.96
C LYS A 407 0.54 -8.72 -9.20
N GLY A 408 -0.78 -8.80 -9.04
CA GLY A 408 -1.77 -8.42 -10.05
C GLY A 408 -1.76 -6.92 -10.37
N SER A 409 -2.20 -6.56 -11.56
CA SER A 409 -2.52 -5.17 -11.93
C SER A 409 -3.96 -4.81 -11.55
N VAL A 410 -4.26 -3.52 -11.52
CA VAL A 410 -5.63 -3.01 -11.51
C VAL A 410 -5.82 -2.12 -12.73
N THR A 411 -6.79 -2.50 -13.56
CA THR A 411 -7.35 -1.62 -14.60
C THR A 411 -8.58 -0.94 -14.02
N TYR A 412 -8.79 0.36 -14.28
CA TYR A 412 -9.97 1.08 -13.80
C TYR A 412 -10.47 2.14 -14.76
N VAL A 413 -11.75 2.51 -14.66
CA VAL A 413 -12.38 3.58 -15.45
C VAL A 413 -13.43 4.30 -14.62
N ASP A 414 -13.50 5.63 -14.76
CA ASP A 414 -14.53 6.46 -14.14
C ASP A 414 -15.69 6.67 -15.12
N LEU A 415 -16.79 5.94 -14.92
CA LEU A 415 -18.02 6.06 -15.68
C LEU A 415 -18.98 7.05 -15.01
N THR A 416 -19.85 7.67 -15.81
CA THR A 416 -20.85 8.63 -15.33
C THR A 416 -22.25 8.12 -15.62
N LEU A 417 -23.10 8.07 -14.60
CA LEU A 417 -24.48 7.63 -14.69
C LEU A 417 -25.44 8.78 -14.32
N PRO A 418 -26.21 9.31 -15.28
CA PRO A 418 -27.28 10.26 -14.99
C PRO A 418 -28.37 9.64 -14.11
N ALA A 419 -28.99 10.43 -13.23
CA ALA A 419 -30.00 9.94 -12.30
C ALA A 419 -31.21 9.32 -13.02
N GLY A 420 -31.69 8.17 -12.52
CA GLY A 420 -32.84 7.46 -13.10
C GLY A 420 -32.58 6.81 -14.47
N LYS A 421 -31.32 6.47 -14.78
CA LYS A 421 -30.90 5.70 -15.96
C LYS A 421 -30.20 4.40 -15.55
N ALA A 422 -29.75 3.62 -16.54
CA ALA A 422 -28.81 2.53 -16.31
C ALA A 422 -27.71 2.54 -17.38
N LEU A 423 -26.46 2.24 -17.00
CA LEU A 423 -25.40 1.94 -17.96
C LEU A 423 -25.57 0.51 -18.46
N PHE A 424 -25.63 0.32 -19.77
CA PHE A 424 -25.26 -0.96 -20.38
C PHE A 424 -23.76 -0.94 -20.64
N VAL A 425 -23.06 -2.00 -20.21
CA VAL A 425 -21.60 -2.11 -20.29
C VAL A 425 -21.24 -3.41 -21.00
N GLU A 426 -20.29 -3.34 -21.94
CA GLU A 426 -19.66 -4.50 -22.56
C GLU A 426 -18.18 -4.50 -22.19
N VAL A 427 -17.69 -5.61 -21.61
CA VAL A 427 -16.29 -5.79 -21.24
C VAL A 427 -15.72 -7.00 -21.99
N THR A 428 -14.50 -6.87 -22.50
CA THR A 428 -13.71 -8.00 -23.02
C THR A 428 -12.36 -8.05 -22.33
N THR A 429 -12.01 -9.20 -21.74
CA THR A 429 -10.67 -9.43 -21.14
C THR A 429 -9.69 -9.99 -22.17
N ASN A 430 -8.44 -9.50 -22.14
CA ASN A 430 -7.27 -10.01 -22.85
C ASN A 430 -6.28 -10.73 -21.92
N VAL A 431 -6.54 -10.77 -20.61
CA VAL A 431 -5.68 -11.44 -19.60
C VAL A 431 -5.64 -12.95 -19.84
N SER A 432 -4.45 -13.56 -19.79
CA SER A 432 -4.32 -15.01 -19.96
C SER A 432 -4.99 -15.77 -18.80
N GLY A 433 -5.69 -16.86 -19.10
CA GLY A 433 -6.42 -17.66 -18.12
C GLY A 433 -7.77 -17.10 -17.65
N GLN A 434 -8.01 -15.79 -17.78
CA GLN A 434 -9.32 -15.18 -17.47
C GLN A 434 -10.36 -15.47 -18.56
N SER A 435 -11.56 -15.86 -18.14
CA SER A 435 -12.69 -16.23 -19.00
C SER A 435 -13.99 -16.30 -18.18
N ALA A 436 -15.09 -15.77 -18.73
CA ALA A 436 -16.42 -15.84 -18.15
C ALA A 436 -17.01 -17.27 -18.17
N ASN A 437 -16.43 -18.19 -18.96
CA ASN A 437 -16.89 -19.59 -19.05
C ASN A 437 -16.78 -20.35 -17.71
N ASN A 438 -15.89 -19.91 -16.81
CA ASN A 438 -15.64 -20.56 -15.52
C ASN A 438 -16.34 -19.83 -14.36
N GLY A 439 -17.21 -18.87 -14.65
CA GLY A 439 -17.78 -17.93 -13.69
C GLY A 439 -17.52 -16.49 -14.12
N PHE A 440 -18.49 -15.62 -13.85
CA PHE A 440 -18.39 -14.19 -14.10
C PHE A 440 -19.05 -13.44 -12.95
N PHE A 441 -18.37 -12.45 -12.37
CA PHE A 441 -18.89 -11.69 -11.23
C PHE A 441 -18.80 -10.19 -11.49
N VAL A 442 -19.82 -9.47 -11.01
CA VAL A 442 -19.81 -8.01 -10.89
C VAL A 442 -20.10 -7.70 -9.43
N ARG A 443 -19.06 -7.41 -8.65
CA ARG A 443 -19.17 -7.22 -7.19
C ARG A 443 -19.29 -5.74 -6.83
N PRO A 444 -20.06 -5.32 -5.80
CA PRO A 444 -20.78 -6.18 -4.86
C PRO A 444 -22.02 -6.83 -5.47
N THR A 445 -22.08 -8.16 -5.41
CA THR A 445 -23.14 -8.96 -6.04
C THR A 445 -24.51 -8.63 -5.45
N ARG A 446 -24.58 -8.27 -4.16
CA ARG A 446 -25.83 -7.85 -3.50
C ARG A 446 -26.57 -6.72 -4.24
N HIS A 447 -25.83 -5.72 -4.72
CA HIS A 447 -26.41 -4.62 -5.49
C HIS A 447 -26.71 -5.06 -6.92
N THR A 448 -25.75 -5.75 -7.53
CA THR A 448 -25.74 -5.95 -8.98
C THR A 448 -26.73 -7.04 -9.41
N ARG A 449 -26.89 -8.13 -8.66
CA ARG A 449 -27.75 -9.30 -8.98
C ARG A 449 -29.23 -8.97 -9.23
N ASN A 450 -29.67 -7.78 -8.81
CA ASN A 450 -31.04 -7.28 -9.01
C ASN A 450 -31.20 -6.49 -10.34
N TRP A 451 -30.14 -6.39 -11.15
CA TRP A 451 -30.12 -5.76 -12.47
C TRP A 451 -30.05 -6.79 -13.61
N GLY A 452 -30.25 -8.09 -13.33
CA GLY A 452 -30.44 -9.15 -14.31
C GLY A 452 -29.34 -10.21 -14.32
N ARG A 453 -28.94 -10.62 -15.53
CA ARG A 453 -27.86 -11.58 -15.83
C ARG A 453 -26.91 -10.97 -16.86
N ALA A 454 -25.75 -11.58 -17.06
CA ALA A 454 -24.82 -11.14 -18.11
C ALA A 454 -25.02 -11.99 -19.37
N GLU A 455 -24.92 -11.35 -20.52
CA GLU A 455 -24.68 -12.04 -21.78
C GLU A 455 -23.19 -12.37 -21.84
N VAL A 456 -22.82 -13.61 -21.51
CA VAL A 456 -21.42 -14.08 -21.43
C VAL A 456 -21.03 -14.90 -22.66
N ALA A 457 -19.87 -14.58 -23.24
CA ALA A 457 -19.34 -15.21 -24.44
C ALA A 457 -17.81 -15.37 -24.35
N GLY A 458 -17.33 -16.37 -23.59
CA GLY A 458 -15.91 -16.68 -23.46
C GLY A 458 -15.11 -15.58 -22.76
N ARG A 459 -14.55 -14.66 -23.55
CA ARG A 459 -13.72 -13.55 -23.06
C ARG A 459 -14.48 -12.22 -22.96
N THR A 460 -15.73 -12.19 -23.44
CA THR A 460 -16.59 -11.00 -23.44
C THR A 460 -17.80 -11.24 -22.53
N ALA A 461 -18.25 -10.19 -21.85
CA ALA A 461 -19.48 -10.17 -21.06
C ALA A 461 -20.17 -8.80 -21.19
N SER A 462 -21.49 -8.76 -21.30
CA SER A 462 -22.27 -7.52 -21.24
C SER A 462 -23.43 -7.56 -20.25
N PHE A 463 -23.66 -6.45 -19.56
CA PHE A 463 -24.50 -6.35 -18.37
C PHE A 463 -25.02 -4.92 -18.14
N TYR A 464 -25.96 -4.76 -17.21
CA TYR A 464 -26.50 -3.45 -16.79
C TYR A 464 -26.03 -3.06 -15.38
N LEU A 465 -25.72 -1.79 -15.18
CA LEU A 465 -25.48 -1.14 -13.90
C LEU A 465 -26.52 -0.02 -13.71
N ALA A 466 -27.41 -0.15 -12.72
CA ALA A 466 -28.59 0.73 -12.57
C ALA A 466 -28.51 1.72 -11.39
N ASP A 467 -27.39 1.75 -10.66
CA ASP A 467 -27.08 2.78 -9.66
C ASP A 467 -25.60 3.14 -9.72
N THR A 468 -25.28 4.30 -9.16
CA THR A 468 -23.94 4.72 -8.76
C THR A 468 -23.34 3.75 -7.75
N GLY A 469 -22.04 3.48 -7.88
CA GLY A 469 -21.33 2.50 -7.06
C GLY A 469 -19.93 2.20 -7.58
N GLN A 470 -19.19 1.38 -6.86
CA GLN A 470 -17.80 1.06 -7.15
C GLN A 470 -17.68 -0.45 -7.35
N PHE A 471 -17.48 -0.90 -8.59
CA PHE A 471 -17.69 -2.32 -8.94
C PHE A 471 -16.41 -3.03 -9.39
N SER A 472 -16.16 -4.24 -8.87
CA SER A 472 -15.19 -5.19 -9.43
C SER A 472 -15.86 -6.00 -10.55
N VAL A 473 -15.12 -6.28 -11.63
CA VAL A 473 -15.57 -7.12 -12.76
C VAL A 473 -14.59 -8.26 -12.98
N GLU A 474 -15.03 -9.49 -12.68
CA GLU A 474 -14.18 -10.67 -12.59
C GLU A 474 -14.51 -11.71 -13.66
N PHE A 475 -13.52 -12.02 -14.50
CA PHE A 475 -13.56 -13.12 -15.47
C PHE A 475 -12.86 -14.36 -14.89
N ALA A 476 -13.34 -14.84 -13.74
CA ALA A 476 -12.72 -15.94 -13.00
C ALA A 476 -13.73 -16.73 -12.15
N PRO A 477 -13.43 -18.01 -11.83
CA PRO A 477 -14.17 -18.76 -10.84
C PRO A 477 -13.87 -18.27 -9.42
N ASP A 478 -14.90 -18.22 -8.59
CA ASP A 478 -14.86 -17.83 -7.17
C ASP A 478 -13.74 -18.49 -6.34
N TRP A 479 -13.38 -19.76 -6.65
CA TRP A 479 -12.36 -20.49 -5.89
C TRP A 479 -10.94 -19.92 -5.99
N ILE A 480 -10.64 -18.98 -6.92
CA ILE A 480 -9.34 -18.29 -6.91
C ILE A 480 -9.13 -17.49 -5.61
N TRP A 481 -10.22 -17.01 -5.00
CA TRP A 481 -10.20 -16.22 -3.76
C TRP A 481 -9.87 -17.05 -2.51
N ARG A 482 -9.70 -18.37 -2.64
CA ARG A 482 -9.16 -19.29 -1.62
C ARG A 482 -7.71 -19.74 -1.93
N ASN A 483 -7.07 -19.20 -2.97
CA ASN A 483 -5.69 -19.52 -3.34
C ASN A 483 -4.84 -18.24 -3.33
N GLN A 484 -3.93 -18.10 -2.35
CA GLN A 484 -3.17 -16.87 -2.15
C GLN A 484 -2.43 -16.45 -3.41
N ASN A 485 -1.76 -17.38 -4.09
CA ASN A 485 -0.99 -17.06 -5.29
C ASN A 485 -1.87 -16.60 -6.46
N GLN A 486 -3.09 -17.13 -6.62
CA GLN A 486 -4.01 -16.66 -7.66
C GLN A 486 -4.68 -15.34 -7.27
N ALA A 487 -5.24 -15.23 -6.05
CA ALA A 487 -5.85 -14.00 -5.53
C ALA A 487 -4.86 -12.81 -5.51
N THR A 488 -3.57 -13.07 -5.28
CA THR A 488 -2.52 -12.04 -5.32
C THR A 488 -1.91 -11.82 -6.71
N THR A 489 -2.12 -12.69 -7.70
CA THR A 489 -1.68 -12.46 -9.09
C THR A 489 -2.79 -12.04 -10.05
N PHE A 490 -4.06 -12.06 -9.61
CA PHE A 490 -5.21 -11.65 -10.40
C PHE A 490 -5.10 -10.18 -10.86
N ASP A 491 -5.01 -9.99 -12.18
CA ASP A 491 -5.23 -8.68 -12.79
C ASP A 491 -6.73 -8.33 -12.69
N ALA A 492 -7.07 -7.18 -12.14
CA ALA A 492 -8.46 -6.78 -11.87
C ALA A 492 -8.98 -5.70 -12.85
N LEU A 493 -10.30 -5.62 -13.00
CA LEU A 493 -10.99 -4.48 -13.61
C LEU A 493 -11.98 -3.85 -12.62
N MET A 494 -11.83 -2.55 -12.39
CA MET A 494 -12.76 -1.75 -11.60
C MET A 494 -13.58 -0.80 -12.49
N LEU A 495 -14.89 -0.77 -12.28
CA LEU A 495 -15.80 0.22 -12.87
C LEU A 495 -16.32 1.16 -11.77
N PHE A 496 -15.87 2.40 -11.79
CA PHE A 496 -16.30 3.41 -10.84
C PHE A 496 -17.46 4.20 -11.45
N VAL A 497 -18.70 3.92 -11.06
CA VAL A 497 -19.90 4.54 -11.62
C VAL A 497 -20.35 5.67 -10.71
N ASN A 498 -20.01 6.89 -11.11
CA ASN A 498 -20.24 8.10 -10.33
C ASN A 498 -21.43 8.91 -10.91
N PRO A 499 -22.04 9.81 -10.13
CA PRO A 499 -23.02 10.77 -10.65
C PRO A 499 -22.38 11.78 -11.63
N GLU A 500 -23.20 12.60 -12.27
CA GLU A 500 -22.70 13.75 -13.04
C GLU A 500 -22.05 14.80 -12.14
N ILE A 501 -20.94 15.38 -12.59
CA ILE A 501 -20.16 16.35 -11.82
C ILE A 501 -20.07 17.70 -12.53
N THR A 502 -20.70 18.72 -11.95
CA THR A 502 -20.54 20.10 -12.39
C THR A 502 -19.26 20.70 -11.78
N LEU A 503 -18.47 21.36 -12.61
CA LEU A 503 -17.32 22.19 -12.24
C LEU A 503 -17.70 23.68 -12.37
N PRO A 504 -17.17 24.59 -11.52
CA PRO A 504 -17.32 26.02 -11.71
C PRO A 504 -16.67 26.51 -13.02
N GLY A 505 -17.19 27.59 -13.62
CA GLY A 505 -16.60 28.17 -14.84
C GLY A 505 -15.33 29.00 -14.62
N ASN A 506 -15.09 29.47 -13.38
CA ASN A 506 -13.99 30.37 -13.04
C ASN A 506 -12.93 29.65 -12.21
N LEU A 507 -12.17 28.74 -12.83
CA LEU A 507 -11.09 27.98 -12.20
C LEU A 507 -9.73 28.41 -12.72
N THR A 508 -8.71 28.32 -11.86
CA THR A 508 -7.31 28.60 -12.21
C THR A 508 -6.61 27.30 -12.62
N PRO A 509 -6.23 27.09 -13.89
CA PRO A 509 -5.51 25.87 -14.29
C PRO A 509 -4.16 25.81 -13.56
N ILE A 510 -3.84 24.66 -12.96
CA ILE A 510 -2.51 24.41 -12.43
C ILE A 510 -1.58 24.12 -13.63
N PRO A 511 -0.43 24.80 -13.76
CA PRO A 511 0.53 24.55 -14.82
C PRO A 511 1.25 23.21 -14.60
N PRO A 512 1.47 22.39 -15.64
CA PRO A 512 2.15 21.09 -15.52
C PRO A 512 3.67 21.17 -15.41
N ASP A 513 4.23 22.39 -15.46
CA ASP A 513 5.64 22.74 -15.54
C ASP A 513 6.09 23.66 -14.38
N SER A 514 5.33 23.70 -13.28
CA SER A 514 5.69 24.49 -12.09
C SER A 514 6.99 24.02 -11.42
N GLU A 515 7.91 24.97 -11.20
CA GLU A 515 9.16 24.74 -10.47
C GLU A 515 8.93 24.53 -8.94
N GLY A 516 10.01 24.45 -8.16
CA GLY A 516 9.94 24.21 -6.70
C GLY A 516 9.63 22.75 -6.33
N THR A 517 9.46 22.47 -5.04
CA THR A 517 9.04 21.16 -4.48
C THR A 517 7.60 21.15 -3.96
N PHE A 518 6.99 22.33 -3.85
CA PHE A 518 5.62 22.49 -3.41
C PHE A 518 4.98 23.70 -4.11
N VAL A 519 3.64 23.69 -4.20
CA VAL A 519 2.82 24.85 -4.60
C VAL A 519 1.96 25.26 -3.42
N ASP A 520 2.11 26.51 -3.00
CA ASP A 520 1.14 27.17 -2.12
C ASP A 520 -0.09 27.61 -2.96
N LEU A 521 -1.26 27.05 -2.63
CA LEU A 521 -2.50 27.37 -3.34
C LEU A 521 -3.18 28.63 -2.79
N GLY A 522 -2.84 29.08 -1.58
CA GLY A 522 -3.41 30.28 -0.97
C GLY A 522 -4.92 30.22 -0.65
N PRO A 523 -5.40 31.14 0.21
CA PRO A 523 -6.78 31.14 0.68
C PRO A 523 -7.74 31.73 -0.36
N ASN A 524 -9.01 31.31 -0.31
CA ASN A 524 -10.13 31.80 -1.13
C ASN A 524 -9.96 31.63 -2.66
N LYS A 525 -9.18 30.65 -3.11
CA LYS A 525 -8.91 30.39 -4.54
C LYS A 525 -9.45 29.04 -5.01
N GLN A 526 -9.71 28.94 -6.31
CA GLN A 526 -10.22 27.74 -6.96
C GLN A 526 -9.30 27.31 -8.12
N TYR A 527 -8.87 26.05 -8.09
CA TYR A 527 -7.85 25.50 -8.98
C TYR A 527 -8.37 24.32 -9.80
N LEU A 528 -7.73 24.05 -10.95
CA LEU A 528 -8.08 22.95 -11.84
C LEU A 528 -6.85 22.17 -12.31
N PHE A 529 -6.83 20.86 -12.05
CA PHE A 529 -6.03 19.90 -12.80
C PHE A 529 -6.84 19.47 -14.03
N VAL A 530 -6.32 19.79 -15.22
CA VAL A 530 -7.01 19.63 -16.51
C VAL A 530 -6.96 18.18 -17.00
N GLY A 531 -8.03 17.74 -17.67
CA GLY A 531 -8.20 16.38 -18.19
C GLY A 531 -7.17 16.01 -19.27
N GLY A 532 -6.71 14.76 -19.27
CA GLY A 532 -5.75 14.26 -20.25
C GLY A 532 -4.30 14.74 -20.05
N ILE A 533 -4.03 15.51 -19.00
CA ILE A 533 -2.66 15.87 -18.57
C ILE A 533 -2.16 14.85 -17.54
N ASP A 534 -0.99 14.25 -17.81
CA ASP A 534 -0.16 13.57 -16.80
C ASP A 534 0.74 14.64 -16.16
N TYR A 535 0.40 15.08 -14.97
CA TYR A 535 1.09 16.06 -14.14
C TYR A 535 2.16 15.32 -13.33
N ASP A 536 3.42 15.50 -13.72
CA ASP A 536 4.56 14.70 -13.25
C ASP A 536 5.80 15.59 -13.21
N TRP A 537 6.31 15.85 -12.01
CA TRP A 537 7.47 16.72 -11.75
C TRP A 537 8.77 15.95 -11.49
N GLY A 538 8.76 14.61 -11.65
CA GLY A 538 9.94 13.75 -11.45
C GLY A 538 10.39 13.57 -9.99
N LYS A 539 9.58 14.01 -9.02
CA LYS A 539 9.86 14.05 -7.58
C LYS A 539 8.54 14.17 -6.79
N ASP A 540 8.58 13.95 -5.47
CA ASP A 540 7.42 14.27 -4.62
C ASP A 540 7.08 15.76 -4.71
N TYR A 541 5.78 16.05 -4.86
CA TYR A 541 5.29 17.39 -5.16
C TYR A 541 4.06 17.71 -4.33
N VAL A 542 4.18 18.72 -3.47
CA VAL A 542 3.24 18.97 -2.38
C VAL A 542 2.36 20.18 -2.67
N PHE A 543 1.04 20.03 -2.62
CA PHE A 543 0.08 21.12 -2.77
C PHE A 543 -0.44 21.55 -1.40
N LYS A 544 -0.05 22.75 -0.95
CA LYS A 544 -0.46 23.31 0.35
C LYS A 544 -1.78 24.08 0.24
N VAL A 545 -2.85 23.57 0.85
CA VAL A 545 -4.18 24.20 0.90
C VAL A 545 -4.36 25.13 2.11
N HIS A 546 -5.27 26.10 1.99
CA HIS A 546 -5.60 27.14 2.96
C HIS A 546 -7.12 27.24 3.19
N ASP A 547 -7.57 28.17 4.03
CA ASP A 547 -8.99 28.51 4.19
C ASP A 547 -9.66 28.84 2.86
N ASN A 548 -10.81 28.20 2.61
CA ASN A 548 -11.66 28.35 1.43
C ASN A 548 -10.94 27.99 0.09
N THR A 549 -9.87 27.19 0.11
CA THR A 549 -9.25 26.66 -1.13
C THR A 549 -10.13 25.56 -1.73
N SER A 550 -10.41 25.63 -3.03
CA SER A 550 -11.01 24.53 -3.81
C SER A 550 -10.04 24.02 -4.88
N VAL A 551 -9.94 22.70 -5.03
CA VAL A 551 -9.09 22.04 -6.03
C VAL A 551 -9.92 21.03 -6.80
N TYR A 552 -10.05 21.26 -8.10
CA TYR A 552 -10.86 20.45 -8.99
C TYR A 552 -9.99 19.55 -9.87
N PHE A 553 -10.47 18.34 -10.13
CA PHE A 553 -9.81 17.35 -10.98
C PHE A 553 -10.74 16.99 -12.14
N GLU A 554 -10.40 17.43 -13.35
CA GLU A 554 -11.15 17.01 -14.55
C GLU A 554 -11.02 15.50 -14.78
N LYS A 555 -12.04 14.93 -15.43
CA LYS A 555 -12.05 13.50 -15.75
C LYS A 555 -10.79 13.13 -16.54
N GLY A 556 -10.03 12.17 -16.03
CA GLY A 556 -8.80 11.71 -16.66
C GLY A 556 -7.61 12.66 -16.52
N ALA A 557 -7.65 13.67 -15.64
CA ALA A 557 -6.42 14.26 -15.09
C ALA A 557 -5.66 13.20 -14.28
N HIS A 558 -4.33 13.23 -14.30
CA HIS A 558 -3.48 12.31 -13.53
C HIS A 558 -2.37 13.12 -12.87
N VAL A 559 -2.28 13.13 -11.55
CA VAL A 559 -1.40 14.03 -10.79
C VAL A 559 -0.50 13.24 -9.87
N ARG A 560 0.82 13.34 -10.03
CA ARG A 560 1.77 12.74 -9.09
C ARG A 560 2.16 13.75 -8.02
N GLY A 561 1.82 13.47 -6.77
CA GLY A 561 2.03 14.37 -5.64
C GLY A 561 1.06 14.16 -4.49
N ARG A 562 1.13 15.05 -3.50
CA ARG A 562 0.35 15.02 -2.25
C ARG A 562 -0.43 16.33 -2.06
N ILE A 563 -1.62 16.26 -1.43
CA ILE A 563 -2.35 17.45 -0.97
C ILE A 563 -2.33 17.48 0.55
N VAL A 564 -1.80 18.57 1.12
CA VAL A 564 -1.71 18.78 2.58
C VAL A 564 -2.16 20.20 2.95
N GLN A 565 -2.57 20.45 4.20
CA GLN A 565 -2.76 21.83 4.66
C GLN A 565 -1.42 22.52 5.00
N THR A 566 -1.47 23.82 5.29
CA THR A 566 -0.30 24.56 5.78
C THR A 566 0.10 24.19 7.23
N GLU A 567 1.03 24.95 7.80
CA GLU A 567 1.37 25.03 9.23
C GLU A 567 0.15 25.31 10.17
N LYS A 568 -1.03 25.57 9.61
CA LYS A 568 -2.27 25.91 10.33
C LYS A 568 -3.43 25.05 9.88
N LYS A 569 -4.35 24.77 10.80
CA LYS A 569 -5.65 24.15 10.51
C LYS A 569 -6.48 25.03 9.59
N VAL A 570 -7.12 24.40 8.61
CA VAL A 570 -7.84 25.07 7.51
C VAL A 570 -9.36 24.89 7.60
N LYS A 571 -10.11 25.70 6.85
CA LYS A 571 -11.57 25.71 6.87
C LYS A 571 -12.14 25.66 5.44
N ASN A 572 -13.23 24.95 5.24
CA ASN A 572 -14.00 24.93 3.98
C ASN A 572 -13.17 24.52 2.73
N VAL A 573 -12.26 23.55 2.88
CA VAL A 573 -11.48 23.05 1.73
C VAL A 573 -12.31 22.04 0.94
N LEU A 574 -12.31 22.18 -0.39
CA LEU A 574 -13.00 21.27 -1.30
C LEU A 574 -12.03 20.66 -2.30
N LEU A 575 -11.84 19.33 -2.24
CA LEU A 575 -11.22 18.56 -3.32
C LEU A 575 -12.34 17.84 -4.10
N LYS A 576 -12.47 18.06 -5.42
CA LYS A 576 -13.61 17.52 -6.18
C LYS A 576 -13.27 17.16 -7.62
N GLY A 577 -13.53 15.92 -8.04
CA GLY A 577 -13.29 15.51 -9.42
C GLY A 577 -13.06 14.01 -9.64
N TYR A 578 -13.10 13.59 -10.91
CA TYR A 578 -12.84 12.21 -11.35
C TYR A 578 -11.48 12.08 -12.04
N GLY A 579 -10.47 12.71 -11.44
CA GLY A 579 -9.06 12.53 -11.78
C GLY A 579 -8.32 11.70 -10.72
N THR A 580 -7.08 11.33 -11.05
CA THR A 580 -6.22 10.52 -10.19
C THR A 580 -5.19 11.39 -9.46
N LEU A 581 -4.97 11.11 -8.18
CA LEU A 581 -3.84 11.61 -7.38
C LEU A 581 -2.98 10.40 -6.97
N ASP A 582 -1.73 10.38 -7.40
CA ASP A 582 -0.79 9.26 -7.36
C ASP A 582 0.46 9.60 -6.54
N VAL A 583 0.68 8.90 -5.43
CA VAL A 583 1.92 9.02 -4.65
C VAL A 583 2.94 8.03 -5.19
N HIS A 584 3.82 8.54 -6.05
CA HIS A 584 4.80 7.73 -6.81
C HIS A 584 6.24 7.81 -6.28
N TYR A 585 6.54 8.77 -5.40
CA TYR A 585 7.93 9.10 -5.06
C TYR A 585 8.32 8.64 -3.67
N ASP A 586 9.59 8.25 -3.54
CA ASP A 586 10.23 8.05 -2.25
C ASP A 586 10.27 9.38 -1.50
N LEU A 587 9.93 9.35 -0.21
CA LEU A 587 10.26 10.45 0.67
C LEU A 587 11.71 10.27 1.13
N ASP A 588 12.61 11.12 0.63
CA ASP A 588 13.78 11.53 1.41
C ASP A 588 13.28 12.06 2.77
N ASP A 589 14.05 11.84 3.85
CA ASP A 589 13.68 12.23 5.23
C ASP A 589 12.99 13.60 5.29
N ASP A 590 11.70 13.61 5.69
CA ASP A 590 10.85 14.80 5.54
C ASP A 590 11.44 16.02 6.28
N VAL A 591 11.38 17.17 5.62
CA VAL A 591 11.95 18.41 6.12
C VAL A 591 10.92 19.05 7.04
N ILE A 592 11.11 18.90 8.35
CA ILE A 592 10.30 19.48 9.43
C ILE A 592 9.79 20.89 9.03
N GLY A 593 8.47 21.04 8.87
CA GLY A 593 7.80 22.22 8.29
C GLY A 593 7.24 22.05 6.86
N VAL A 594 7.56 20.95 6.17
CA VAL A 594 6.96 20.59 4.87
C VAL A 594 5.71 19.74 5.12
N SER A 595 5.86 18.60 5.81
CA SER A 595 4.79 17.88 6.53
C SER A 595 5.20 17.74 8.01
N ASP A 596 4.25 17.80 8.95
CA ASP A 596 4.51 17.48 10.37
C ASP A 596 4.42 15.96 10.63
N ASP A 597 3.64 15.26 9.81
CA ASP A 597 3.55 13.82 9.73
C ASP A 597 4.46 13.27 8.62
N ALA A 598 5.51 12.53 9.00
CA ALA A 598 6.45 11.86 8.08
C ALA A 598 5.83 10.67 7.32
N THR A 599 4.53 10.72 7.03
CA THR A 599 3.72 9.61 6.51
C THR A 599 3.31 9.84 5.06
N ARG A 600 3.27 8.77 4.29
CA ARG A 600 3.31 8.81 2.83
C ARG A 600 1.91 8.96 2.19
N GLN A 601 1.14 9.94 2.65
CA GLN A 601 -0.28 10.11 2.34
C GLN A 601 -0.57 10.82 1.00
N ASN A 602 -1.67 10.47 0.32
CA ASN A 602 -2.14 11.24 -0.84
C ASN A 602 -2.85 12.54 -0.41
N VAL A 603 -3.72 12.46 0.60
CA VAL A 603 -4.47 13.60 1.14
C VAL A 603 -4.43 13.58 2.67
N GLY A 604 -3.70 14.52 3.26
CA GLY A 604 -3.64 14.74 4.72
C GLY A 604 -4.11 16.15 5.07
N ILE A 605 -5.34 16.30 5.57
CA ILE A 605 -5.94 17.64 5.82
C ILE A 605 -6.54 17.75 7.21
N PHE A 606 -5.99 18.64 8.02
CA PHE A 606 -6.46 18.98 9.36
C PHE A 606 -7.22 20.32 9.35
N GLY A 607 -8.49 20.32 9.76
CA GLY A 607 -9.38 21.47 9.59
C GLY A 607 -10.86 21.25 9.92
N LYS A 608 -11.73 22.14 9.42
CA LYS A 608 -13.19 22.12 9.58
C LYS A 608 -13.90 22.21 8.22
N ASN A 609 -14.97 21.43 8.02
CA ASN A 609 -15.73 21.40 6.76
C ASN A 609 -14.82 21.13 5.55
N ILE A 610 -14.00 20.09 5.65
CA ILE A 610 -13.18 19.58 4.56
C ILE A 610 -14.02 18.56 3.79
N ARG A 611 -14.09 18.69 2.46
CA ARG A 611 -14.81 17.78 1.57
C ARG A 611 -13.89 17.22 0.50
N VAL A 612 -13.96 15.91 0.28
CA VAL A 612 -13.27 15.20 -0.80
C VAL A 612 -14.28 14.35 -1.56
N ASP A 613 -14.43 14.62 -2.86
CA ASP A 613 -15.57 14.17 -3.66
C ASP A 613 -15.14 13.64 -5.03
N GLY A 614 -15.14 12.32 -5.22
CA GLY A 614 -14.88 11.64 -6.50
C GLY A 614 -13.45 11.17 -6.77
N LEU A 615 -12.45 11.61 -6.00
CA LEU A 615 -11.04 11.43 -6.36
C LEU A 615 -10.61 9.95 -6.37
N THR A 616 -9.78 9.58 -7.35
CA THR A 616 -9.08 8.28 -7.36
C THR A 616 -7.69 8.46 -6.71
N LEU A 617 -7.45 7.82 -5.58
CA LEU A 617 -6.21 7.96 -4.80
C LEU A 617 -5.42 6.66 -4.92
N ILE A 618 -4.20 6.74 -5.48
CA ILE A 618 -3.33 5.57 -5.68
C ILE A 618 -1.93 5.80 -5.14
N ASN A 619 -1.25 4.73 -4.74
CA ASN A 619 0.20 4.78 -4.48
C ASN A 619 0.90 3.78 -5.40
N THR A 620 1.66 4.30 -6.37
CA THR A 620 2.41 3.50 -7.35
C THR A 620 3.92 3.53 -7.12
N ASN A 621 4.36 3.91 -5.91
CA ASN A 621 5.77 4.08 -5.58
C ASN A 621 6.58 2.77 -5.83
N PRO A 622 7.67 2.83 -6.62
CA PRO A 622 8.51 1.66 -6.95
C PRO A 622 9.42 1.20 -5.80
N THR A 623 9.53 1.95 -4.71
CA THR A 623 10.28 1.60 -3.50
C THR A 623 9.36 1.49 -2.30
N CYS A 624 9.81 0.76 -1.29
CA CYS A 624 9.00 0.36 -0.14
C CYS A 624 8.69 1.57 0.74
N GLY A 625 7.40 1.90 0.87
CA GLY A 625 6.95 2.98 1.73
C GLY A 625 7.19 2.71 3.22
N LEU A 626 7.47 3.79 3.94
CA LEU A 626 7.03 3.91 5.33
C LEU A 626 5.51 4.14 5.35
N PHE A 627 4.92 3.98 6.54
CA PHE A 627 3.49 4.09 6.81
C PHE A 627 2.84 5.37 6.24
N GLY A 628 1.57 5.27 5.86
CA GLY A 628 0.81 6.27 5.14
C GLY A 628 -0.68 5.96 5.14
N TYR A 629 -1.46 6.90 4.60
CA TYR A 629 -2.91 6.81 4.48
C TYR A 629 -3.29 7.25 3.07
N CYS A 630 -4.21 6.55 2.42
CA CYS A 630 -4.85 7.02 1.19
C CYS A 630 -5.48 8.40 1.42
N LEU A 631 -6.30 8.51 2.46
CA LEU A 631 -6.94 9.76 2.84
C LEU A 631 -7.08 9.84 4.37
N ASN A 632 -6.62 10.96 4.90
CA ASN A 632 -6.59 11.26 6.32
C ASN A 632 -7.13 12.68 6.52
N ILE A 633 -8.36 12.80 6.98
CA ILE A 633 -8.94 14.11 7.33
C ILE A 633 -9.18 14.12 8.83
N ASN A 634 -8.62 15.12 9.52
CA ASN A 634 -8.79 15.36 10.96
C ASN A 634 -8.42 14.24 11.94
N ALA A 635 -7.97 13.07 11.47
CA ALA A 635 -7.63 11.94 12.34
C ALA A 635 -6.58 12.36 13.38
N ASN A 636 -6.87 12.23 14.68
CA ASN A 636 -6.13 12.93 15.74
C ASN A 636 -4.66 12.48 15.96
N TRP A 637 -4.20 11.41 15.28
CA TRP A 637 -3.04 10.55 15.57
C TRP A 637 -1.63 11.16 15.45
N SER A 638 -1.44 12.47 15.62
CA SER A 638 -0.10 13.08 15.75
C SER A 638 0.30 13.23 17.23
N PRO A 639 1.08 12.29 17.82
CA PRO A 639 1.60 12.43 19.17
C PRO A 639 2.79 13.39 19.21
N LEU A 640 2.83 14.23 20.25
CA LEU A 640 3.88 15.25 20.50
C LEU A 640 5.31 14.78 20.17
N ALA A 641 6.09 15.64 19.52
CA ALA A 641 7.53 15.52 19.52
C ALA A 641 8.04 15.89 20.91
N GLU A 642 8.58 14.92 21.66
CA GLU A 642 9.26 15.23 22.92
C GLU A 642 10.55 16.00 22.59
N PRO A 643 10.78 17.24 23.07
CA PRO A 643 11.96 18.03 22.69
C PRO A 643 13.31 17.37 23.05
N THR A 644 13.28 16.35 23.91
CA THR A 644 14.42 15.53 24.36
C THR A 644 14.59 14.22 23.59
N ARG A 645 13.55 13.75 22.87
CA ARG A 645 13.50 12.47 22.15
C ARG A 645 13.35 12.63 20.63
N GLY A 646 12.90 13.78 20.15
CA GLY A 646 12.66 14.07 18.73
C GLY A 646 11.21 13.82 18.29
N PRO A 647 10.91 14.03 16.99
CA PRO A 647 9.62 13.70 16.42
C PRO A 647 9.26 12.24 16.67
N PHE A 648 7.97 11.96 16.73
CA PHE A 648 7.49 10.58 16.78
C PHE A 648 7.61 9.93 15.40
N ASP A 649 8.33 8.81 15.35
CA ASP A 649 8.37 7.94 14.18
C ASP A 649 7.34 6.82 14.38
N ALA A 650 6.52 6.52 13.37
CA ALA A 650 5.61 5.37 13.42
C ALA A 650 6.39 4.05 13.56
N PHE A 651 7.62 3.99 13.05
CA PHE A 651 8.52 2.85 13.15
C PHE A 651 8.97 2.54 14.59
N ASP A 652 8.89 3.53 15.49
CA ASP A 652 9.15 3.35 16.93
C ASP A 652 8.17 2.35 17.57
N LEU A 653 7.00 2.12 16.94
CA LEU A 653 5.96 1.19 17.40
C LEU A 653 6.21 -0.27 17.05
N GLN A 654 7.05 -0.55 16.05
CA GLN A 654 7.28 -1.92 15.57
C GLN A 654 8.59 -2.51 16.09
N LEU A 655 9.61 -1.68 16.33
CA LEU A 655 10.96 -2.13 16.69
C LEU A 655 11.29 -2.17 18.20
N LYS A 656 10.34 -1.84 19.07
CA LYS A 656 10.56 -1.80 20.53
C LYS A 656 9.55 -2.67 21.26
N ASP A 657 10.05 -3.52 22.16
CA ASP A 657 9.21 -4.18 23.17
C ASP A 657 8.43 -3.10 23.97
N PRO A 658 7.09 -3.11 23.96
CA PRO A 658 6.31 -2.14 24.72
C PRO A 658 6.32 -2.47 26.24
N PRO A 659 5.82 -1.59 27.12
CA PRO A 659 5.03 -0.40 26.85
C PRO A 659 5.87 0.78 26.35
N PHE A 660 5.30 1.51 25.39
CA PHE A 660 5.80 2.82 25.02
C PHE A 660 5.57 3.80 26.18
N ALA A 661 6.45 4.78 26.34
CA ALA A 661 6.16 5.91 27.21
C ALA A 661 4.89 6.62 26.70
N PHE A 662 3.92 6.84 27.58
CA PHE A 662 2.69 7.56 27.25
C PHE A 662 3.05 8.95 26.68
N ARG A 663 2.78 9.16 25.39
CA ARG A 663 2.78 10.49 24.77
C ARG A 663 1.34 11.00 24.78
N GLN A 664 1.12 12.17 25.37
CA GLN A 664 -0.22 12.74 25.46
C GLN A 664 -0.69 13.21 24.08
N ALA A 665 -1.84 12.68 23.67
CA ALA A 665 -2.68 13.25 22.61
C ALA A 665 -3.00 14.73 22.90
N HIS A 666 -2.80 15.62 21.91
CA HIS A 666 -2.95 17.07 22.09
C HIS A 666 -3.66 17.73 20.90
N CYS A 667 -4.41 18.80 21.17
CA CYS A 667 -5.10 19.58 20.14
C CYS A 667 -4.36 20.87 19.82
N GLN A 668 -3.34 20.76 18.97
CA GLN A 668 -2.58 21.86 18.37
C GLN A 668 -3.48 22.99 17.85
N GLU A 669 -3.40 24.21 18.41
CA GLU A 669 -4.07 25.38 17.81
C GLU A 669 -3.32 25.90 16.57
N LYS A 670 -2.01 25.62 16.51
CA LYS A 670 -1.11 25.78 15.35
C LYS A 670 -0.41 24.43 15.17
N ASN A 671 -0.32 23.89 13.96
CA ASN A 671 0.19 22.53 13.77
C ASN A 671 1.68 22.42 14.16
N MET A 672 2.45 23.47 13.91
CA MET A 672 3.89 23.56 14.18
C MET A 672 4.29 23.86 15.66
N ASP A 673 3.37 23.79 16.62
CA ASP A 673 3.60 24.24 18.00
C ASP A 673 3.40 23.09 19.00
N ASP A 674 4.48 22.40 19.36
CA ASP A 674 4.54 21.29 20.34
C ASP A 674 4.17 21.72 21.79
N SER A 675 3.60 22.92 22.01
CA SER A 675 3.10 23.31 23.33
C SER A 675 1.86 22.49 23.70
N PRO A 676 1.82 21.81 24.87
CA PRO A 676 0.67 20.98 25.25
C PRO A 676 -0.60 21.81 25.48
N ASN A 677 -1.51 21.81 24.51
CA ASN A 677 -2.86 22.32 24.68
C ASN A 677 -3.75 21.26 25.37
N TYR A 678 -4.19 21.57 26.59
CA TYR A 678 -5.11 20.75 27.37
C TYR A 678 -6.60 21.07 27.10
N ASP A 679 -6.90 22.17 26.40
CA ASP A 679 -8.28 22.52 26.04
C ASP A 679 -8.73 21.81 24.76
N PHE A 680 -9.43 20.69 24.94
CA PHE A 680 -10.03 19.94 23.85
C PHE A 680 -11.29 20.59 23.24
N ASN A 681 -11.79 21.71 23.76
CA ASN A 681 -12.88 22.46 23.10
C ASN A 681 -12.41 23.19 21.83
N ASN A 682 -11.10 23.37 21.66
CA ASN A 682 -10.46 24.02 20.52
C ASN A 682 -9.89 23.01 19.50
N CYS A 683 -10.26 21.72 19.58
CA CYS A 683 -9.95 20.74 18.54
C CYS A 683 -10.90 20.93 17.34
N PRO A 684 -10.43 20.95 16.08
CA PRO A 684 -11.32 20.86 14.93
C PRO A 684 -12.15 19.57 14.90
N THR A 685 -11.68 18.52 15.57
CA THR A 685 -12.40 17.27 15.82
C THR A 685 -13.47 17.37 16.91
N SER A 686 -13.43 18.32 17.84
CA SER A 686 -14.52 18.46 18.83
C SER A 686 -15.70 19.30 18.33
N HIS A 687 -15.62 19.84 17.11
CA HIS A 687 -16.68 20.62 16.48
C HIS A 687 -17.68 19.76 15.70
N ASN A 688 -18.98 20.07 15.82
CA ASN A 688 -20.08 19.31 15.21
C ASN A 688 -20.26 19.53 13.70
N ASP A 689 -19.37 20.28 13.04
CA ASP A 689 -19.48 20.63 11.62
C ASP A 689 -19.08 19.49 10.66
N GLY A 690 -18.35 18.50 11.17
CA GLY A 690 -17.96 17.30 10.44
C GLY A 690 -17.03 17.51 9.25
N GLN A 691 -16.83 16.40 8.54
CA GLN A 691 -16.01 16.26 7.33
C GLN A 691 -16.76 15.36 6.35
N LYS A 692 -16.56 15.50 5.03
CA LYS A 692 -17.27 14.66 4.05
C LYS A 692 -16.38 14.09 2.95
N VAL A 693 -16.22 12.78 2.98
CA VAL A 693 -15.57 11.96 1.95
C VAL A 693 -16.66 11.24 1.16
N SER A 694 -16.66 11.35 -0.17
CA SER A 694 -17.71 10.76 -1.02
C SER A 694 -17.15 10.32 -2.36
N TYR A 695 -17.56 9.14 -2.85
CA TYR A 695 -17.08 8.58 -4.13
C TYR A 695 -15.54 8.56 -4.26
N VAL A 696 -14.80 8.47 -3.15
CA VAL A 696 -13.33 8.40 -3.18
C VAL A 696 -12.92 6.95 -3.40
N LYS A 697 -11.93 6.72 -4.27
CA LYS A 697 -11.47 5.37 -4.62
C LYS A 697 -10.00 5.22 -4.27
N CYS A 698 -9.76 4.67 -3.08
CA CYS A 698 -8.44 4.35 -2.57
C CYS A 698 -7.94 3.02 -3.14
N MET A 699 -6.70 2.99 -3.65
CA MET A 699 -6.01 1.76 -4.04
C MET A 699 -4.52 1.83 -3.65
N THR A 700 -4.11 1.02 -2.67
CA THR A 700 -2.71 0.96 -2.19
C THR A 700 -2.08 -0.40 -2.49
N TRP A 701 -0.75 -0.47 -2.50
CA TRP A 701 0.02 -1.68 -2.85
C TRP A 701 1.15 -1.99 -1.84
N GLN A 702 1.22 -1.24 -0.74
CA GLN A 702 2.34 -1.25 0.20
C GLN A 702 1.83 -1.48 1.62
N LEU A 703 2.57 -2.24 2.43
CA LEU A 703 2.35 -2.39 3.87
C LEU A 703 2.16 -1.00 4.51
N GLY A 704 1.24 -0.89 5.46
CA GLY A 704 1.09 0.34 6.23
C GLY A 704 0.47 1.50 5.45
N HIS A 705 -0.16 1.24 4.30
CA HIS A 705 -0.88 2.25 3.51
C HIS A 705 -2.39 2.09 3.72
N ASP A 706 -2.83 2.63 4.86
CA ASP A 706 -4.21 2.65 5.35
C ASP A 706 -5.20 3.21 4.32
N GLY A 707 -6.47 2.84 4.45
CA GLY A 707 -7.55 3.34 3.60
C GLY A 707 -8.03 4.74 3.96
N LEU A 708 -9.22 4.83 4.58
CA LEU A 708 -9.96 6.09 4.78
C LEU A 708 -10.22 6.41 6.26
N ASN A 709 -9.87 7.62 6.69
CA ASN A 709 -10.33 8.23 7.94
C ASN A 709 -10.82 9.67 7.72
N ALA A 710 -11.97 10.02 8.30
CA ALA A 710 -12.58 11.36 8.23
C ALA A 710 -12.71 12.07 9.60
N GLY A 711 -12.19 11.46 10.67
CA GLY A 711 -12.22 12.01 12.03
C GLY A 711 -13.62 12.08 12.65
N LYS A 712 -13.69 12.75 13.81
CA LYS A 712 -14.93 12.95 14.58
C LYS A 712 -15.98 13.76 13.78
N TRP A 713 -17.24 13.32 13.84
CA TRP A 713 -18.34 13.77 12.97
C TRP A 713 -18.06 13.60 11.46
N GLY A 714 -17.05 12.82 11.07
CA GLY A 714 -16.70 12.56 9.68
C GLY A 714 -17.67 11.60 8.99
N THR A 715 -18.13 11.94 7.79
CA THR A 715 -18.89 11.05 6.91
C THR A 715 -18.00 10.52 5.80
N VAL A 716 -17.92 9.20 5.63
CA VAL A 716 -17.31 8.51 4.48
C VAL A 716 -18.40 7.71 3.78
N GLU A 717 -18.75 8.09 2.55
CA GLU A 717 -19.85 7.44 1.81
C GLU A 717 -19.48 7.02 0.38
N LYS A 718 -20.15 5.97 -0.14
CA LYS A 718 -20.14 5.56 -1.56
C LYS A 718 -18.75 5.34 -2.18
N SER A 719 -17.79 4.99 -1.34
CA SER A 719 -16.35 4.99 -1.63
C SER A 719 -15.79 3.58 -1.85
N PHE A 720 -14.63 3.48 -2.49
CA PHE A 720 -13.89 2.22 -2.68
C PHE A 720 -12.60 2.24 -1.88
N VAL A 721 -12.24 1.11 -1.28
CA VAL A 721 -10.95 0.92 -0.62
C VAL A 721 -10.36 -0.43 -1.00
N ARG A 722 -9.22 -0.43 -1.69
CA ARG A 722 -8.34 -1.60 -1.82
C ARG A 722 -7.04 -1.33 -1.08
N THR A 723 -6.74 -2.11 -0.04
CA THR A 723 -5.53 -1.94 0.76
C THR A 723 -5.03 -3.27 1.34
N VAL A 724 -3.76 -3.28 1.74
CA VAL A 724 -3.10 -4.34 2.52
C VAL A 724 -2.95 -3.96 3.99
N ASP A 725 -3.60 -2.90 4.46
CA ASP A 725 -3.70 -2.58 5.88
C ASP A 725 -5.15 -2.20 6.24
N ASP A 726 -5.38 -1.56 7.37
CA ASP A 726 -6.72 -1.12 7.82
C ASP A 726 -7.51 -0.31 6.75
N ALA A 727 -8.65 -0.82 6.29
CA ALA A 727 -9.40 -0.21 5.17
C ALA A 727 -10.29 0.98 5.58
N ILE A 728 -11.08 0.87 6.65
CA ILE A 728 -11.73 2.03 7.26
C ILE A 728 -11.39 2.12 8.75
N LYS A 729 -11.21 3.37 9.21
CA LYS A 729 -10.79 3.71 10.58
C LYS A 729 -11.86 4.53 11.31
N PRO A 730 -13.01 3.91 11.70
CA PRO A 730 -14.04 4.51 12.56
C PRO A 730 -13.56 4.69 14.02
N TRP A 731 -12.41 5.33 14.18
CA TRP A 731 -11.75 5.53 15.46
C TRP A 731 -12.49 6.56 16.31
N ASP A 732 -12.86 7.68 15.71
CA ASP A 732 -13.50 8.82 16.38
C ASP A 732 -15.01 8.68 16.65
N SER A 733 -15.56 9.58 17.47
CA SER A 733 -17.00 9.70 17.76
C SER A 733 -17.85 10.20 16.59
N HIS A 734 -19.13 9.82 16.57
CA HIS A 734 -20.18 10.28 15.65
C HIS A 734 -19.83 10.15 14.16
N GLY A 735 -18.90 9.26 13.81
CA GLY A 735 -18.55 8.99 12.42
C GLY A 735 -19.70 8.27 11.69
N ILE A 736 -19.81 8.47 10.38
CA ILE A 736 -20.78 7.79 9.52
C ILE A 736 -20.03 7.17 8.34
N TYR A 737 -19.92 5.84 8.33
CA TYR A 737 -19.22 5.07 7.29
C TYR A 737 -20.26 4.25 6.52
N LYS A 738 -20.59 4.62 5.28
CA LYS A 738 -21.74 4.04 4.58
C LYS A 738 -21.54 3.74 3.08
N ASP A 739 -22.15 2.65 2.59
CA ASP A 739 -22.13 2.26 1.17
C ASP A 739 -20.69 2.10 0.62
N ILE A 740 -19.77 1.61 1.46
CA ILE A 740 -18.33 1.50 1.13
C ILE A 740 -18.04 0.09 0.61
N THR A 741 -17.36 0.00 -0.54
CA THR A 741 -16.89 -1.27 -1.10
C THR A 741 -15.41 -1.48 -0.77
N ILE A 742 -15.06 -2.63 -0.20
CA ILE A 742 -13.72 -2.95 0.33
C ILE A 742 -13.15 -4.20 -0.36
N TRP A 743 -11.91 -4.09 -0.82
CA TRP A 743 -11.04 -5.19 -1.22
C TRP A 743 -9.88 -5.27 -0.22
N GLN A 744 -10.03 -6.11 0.80
CA GLN A 744 -8.99 -6.34 1.80
C GLN A 744 -7.96 -7.34 1.27
N LEU A 745 -6.67 -7.02 1.40
CA LEU A 745 -5.58 -7.95 1.07
C LEU A 745 -5.16 -8.73 2.33
N THR A 746 -3.89 -9.10 2.46
CA THR A 746 -3.39 -10.13 3.38
C THR A 746 -3.16 -9.69 4.83
N LEU A 747 -3.33 -8.40 5.14
CA LEU A 747 -3.05 -7.82 6.45
C LEU A 747 -4.07 -6.69 6.73
N GLY A 748 -4.17 -6.25 7.98
CA GLY A 748 -5.12 -5.23 8.45
C GLY A 748 -6.53 -5.75 8.71
N TRP A 749 -7.44 -4.85 9.08
CA TRP A 749 -8.87 -5.13 9.26
C TRP A 749 -9.70 -4.30 8.26
N PRO A 750 -10.72 -4.89 7.60
CA PRO A 750 -11.70 -4.12 6.83
C PRO A 750 -12.34 -2.99 7.66
N ILE A 751 -12.59 -3.26 8.95
CA ILE A 751 -13.10 -2.29 9.92
C ILE A 751 -12.21 -2.32 11.18
N ASN A 752 -11.30 -1.35 11.30
CA ASN A 752 -10.38 -1.21 12.43
C ASN A 752 -10.89 -0.15 13.43
N PHE A 753 -11.02 -0.49 14.72
CA PHE A 753 -11.53 0.42 15.75
C PHE A 753 -10.47 1.18 16.56
N GLY A 754 -9.19 0.82 16.49
CA GLY A 754 -8.10 1.71 16.92
C GLY A 754 -7.01 1.07 17.78
N TRP A 755 -5.77 1.34 17.36
CA TRP A 755 -4.53 1.01 18.04
C TRP A 755 -4.20 1.94 19.22
N TRP A 756 -4.48 3.24 19.11
CA TRP A 756 -3.84 4.27 19.94
C TRP A 756 -4.63 4.72 21.16
N ASN A 757 -3.96 5.32 22.15
CA ASN A 757 -4.60 5.93 23.33
C ASN A 757 -5.23 7.29 23.03
N TRP A 758 -6.50 7.44 23.38
CA TRP A 758 -7.14 8.73 23.61
C TRP A 758 -7.85 8.64 24.96
N ASN A 759 -7.58 9.54 25.90
CA ASN A 759 -8.34 9.59 27.16
C ASN A 759 -9.78 10.13 26.98
N GLN A 760 -10.28 10.19 25.73
CA GLN A 760 -11.64 10.58 25.39
C GLN A 760 -12.51 9.35 25.08
N PRO A 761 -13.83 9.41 25.32
CA PRO A 761 -14.76 8.41 24.83
C PRO A 761 -15.08 8.63 23.34
N ASP A 762 -15.06 7.56 22.56
CA ASP A 762 -15.55 7.54 21.18
C ASP A 762 -16.96 6.97 21.19
N VAL A 763 -17.94 7.77 20.78
CA VAL A 763 -19.35 7.47 21.01
C VAL A 763 -20.20 7.59 19.74
N ASP A 764 -21.27 6.79 19.66
CA ASP A 764 -22.37 6.93 18.69
C ASP A 764 -21.96 6.91 17.20
N THR A 765 -20.85 6.24 16.88
CA THR A 765 -20.38 6.06 15.49
C THR A 765 -21.17 4.96 14.77
N VAL A 766 -21.57 5.24 13.52
CA VAL A 766 -22.43 4.42 12.67
C VAL A 766 -21.65 3.90 11.46
N ILE A 767 -21.81 2.60 11.18
CA ILE A 767 -21.20 1.91 10.04
C ILE A 767 -22.29 1.08 9.37
N ASP A 768 -22.63 1.36 8.11
CA ASP A 768 -23.76 0.73 7.42
C ASP A 768 -23.45 0.34 5.97
N SER A 769 -24.04 -0.75 5.48
CA SER A 769 -24.02 -1.11 4.06
C SER A 769 -22.60 -1.24 3.47
N ILE A 770 -21.69 -1.85 4.25
CA ILE A 770 -20.30 -2.10 3.84
C ILE A 770 -20.24 -3.42 3.06
N SER A 771 -19.58 -3.41 1.90
CA SER A 771 -19.43 -4.60 1.05
C SER A 771 -17.95 -5.00 0.92
N VAL A 772 -17.53 -5.98 1.71
CA VAL A 772 -16.20 -6.61 1.61
C VAL A 772 -16.24 -7.64 0.48
N ILE A 773 -15.97 -7.16 -0.73
CA ILE A 773 -16.09 -7.97 -1.97
C ILE A 773 -14.93 -8.95 -2.15
N HIS A 774 -13.79 -8.67 -1.52
CA HIS A 774 -12.64 -9.57 -1.41
C HIS A 774 -12.00 -9.41 -0.05
N ASN A 775 -11.49 -10.51 0.50
CA ASN A 775 -10.71 -10.52 1.73
C ASN A 775 -9.62 -11.60 1.66
N HIS A 776 -8.37 -11.25 1.97
CA HIS A 776 -7.26 -12.21 2.02
C HIS A 776 -6.69 -12.41 3.44
N ASN A 777 -7.34 -11.89 4.48
CA ASN A 777 -6.92 -11.99 5.90
C ASN A 777 -6.93 -13.42 6.50
N TRP A 778 -7.39 -14.41 5.72
CA TRP A 778 -7.28 -15.84 6.02
C TRP A 778 -5.87 -16.40 5.77
N VAL A 779 -5.00 -15.62 5.13
CA VAL A 779 -3.55 -15.85 5.09
C VAL A 779 -2.93 -15.21 6.33
N THR A 780 -2.50 -16.00 7.30
CA THR A 780 -1.73 -15.50 8.44
C THR A 780 -0.30 -15.17 8.01
N SER A 781 0.08 -13.88 7.99
CA SER A 781 1.47 -13.45 7.84
C SER A 781 2.32 -14.02 9.00
N PRO A 782 3.30 -14.91 8.77
CA PRO A 782 4.02 -15.62 9.86
C PRO A 782 4.92 -14.72 10.72
N ASN A 783 5.14 -13.47 10.28
CA ASN A 783 6.00 -12.50 10.95
C ASN A 783 5.20 -11.47 11.77
N TRP A 784 3.88 -11.39 11.59
CA TRP A 784 3.06 -10.51 12.41
C TRP A 784 2.71 -11.18 13.74
N PRO A 785 2.70 -10.43 14.86
CA PRO A 785 2.40 -10.99 16.17
C PRO A 785 0.98 -11.57 16.22
N GLU A 786 0.90 -12.89 16.40
CA GLU A 786 -0.37 -13.60 16.57
C GLU A 786 -1.08 -13.12 17.85
N THR A 787 -2.07 -12.25 17.65
CA THR A 787 -3.00 -11.87 18.72
C THR A 787 -4.13 -12.90 18.80
N GLU A 788 -4.66 -13.17 19.99
CA GLU A 788 -5.75 -14.15 20.16
C GLU A 788 -7.00 -13.77 19.36
N SER A 789 -7.18 -12.48 19.08
CA SER A 789 -8.28 -11.94 18.28
C SER A 789 -8.09 -12.02 16.77
N GLY A 790 -6.85 -11.91 16.29
CA GLY A 790 -6.53 -12.00 14.88
C GLY A 790 -7.13 -10.92 13.98
N GLN A 791 -6.85 -11.08 12.69
CA GLN A 791 -7.40 -10.27 11.62
C GLN A 791 -8.73 -10.85 11.18
N CYS A 792 -9.83 -10.28 11.69
CA CYS A 792 -11.21 -10.56 11.30
C CYS A 792 -11.77 -9.40 10.44
N VAL A 793 -13.01 -9.52 9.95
CA VAL A 793 -13.67 -8.42 9.21
C VAL A 793 -13.86 -7.16 10.07
N ILE A 794 -14.16 -7.35 11.37
CA ILE A 794 -14.27 -6.30 12.38
C ILE A 794 -13.24 -6.56 13.48
N GLY A 795 -12.42 -5.57 13.85
CA GLY A 795 -11.46 -5.75 14.95
C GLY A 795 -10.51 -4.57 15.18
N GLY A 796 -9.23 -4.87 15.38
CA GLY A 796 -8.18 -3.86 15.48
C GLY A 796 -8.12 -3.07 16.79
N ILE A 797 -8.77 -3.52 17.87
CA ILE A 797 -8.66 -2.88 19.20
C ILE A 797 -7.64 -3.62 20.05
N TYR A 798 -6.59 -2.91 20.44
CA TYR A 798 -5.55 -3.40 21.32
C TYR A 798 -5.16 -2.33 22.34
N GLY A 799 -5.27 -2.68 23.62
CA GLY A 799 -4.66 -1.94 24.74
C GLY A 799 -4.85 -0.42 24.83
N SER A 800 -5.88 0.17 24.22
CA SER A 800 -6.15 1.62 24.25
C SER A 800 -6.84 2.06 25.54
N GLY A 801 -6.61 3.29 25.99
CA GLY A 801 -7.42 3.97 27.02
C GLY A 801 -8.76 4.52 26.53
N ALA A 802 -9.02 4.55 25.21
CA ALA A 802 -10.23 5.10 24.63
C ALA A 802 -11.47 4.22 24.89
N VAL A 803 -12.57 4.86 25.30
CA VAL A 803 -13.82 4.16 25.65
C VAL A 803 -14.74 4.13 24.43
N LYS A 804 -14.98 2.95 23.85
CA LYS A 804 -15.90 2.79 22.71
C LYS A 804 -17.32 2.61 23.21
N GLU A 805 -18.25 3.50 22.87
CA GLU A 805 -19.63 3.43 23.39
C GLU A 805 -20.72 3.63 22.33
N ARG A 806 -21.83 2.88 22.41
CA ARG A 806 -23.03 2.99 21.55
C ARG A 806 -22.78 2.87 20.04
N TYR A 807 -21.65 2.28 19.63
CA TYR A 807 -21.35 2.01 18.21
C TYR A 807 -22.47 1.17 17.56
N ARG A 808 -22.80 1.49 16.31
CA ARG A 808 -23.82 0.81 15.50
C ARG A 808 -23.22 0.34 14.19
N LEU A 809 -23.24 -0.96 13.96
CA LEU A 809 -22.82 -1.60 12.73
C LEU A 809 -24.03 -2.31 12.14
N SER A 810 -24.31 -2.11 10.85
CA SER A 810 -25.41 -2.81 10.17
C SER A 810 -25.08 -3.11 8.71
N ASN A 811 -25.73 -4.12 8.14
CA ASN A 811 -25.64 -4.43 6.71
C ASN A 811 -24.17 -4.58 6.23
N ILE A 812 -23.40 -5.46 6.88
CA ILE A 812 -22.01 -5.74 6.50
C ILE A 812 -21.98 -7.03 5.68
N PHE A 813 -21.57 -6.98 4.42
CA PHE A 813 -21.56 -8.13 3.49
C PHE A 813 -20.14 -8.56 3.17
N VAL A 814 -19.91 -9.87 3.08
CA VAL A 814 -18.60 -10.47 2.85
C VAL A 814 -18.76 -11.58 1.82
N GLU A 815 -18.33 -11.30 0.58
CA GLU A 815 -18.70 -12.10 -0.60
C GLU A 815 -17.66 -13.17 -1.01
N THR A 816 -16.57 -13.29 -0.24
CA THR A 816 -15.50 -14.29 -0.43
C THR A 816 -14.98 -14.79 0.92
N ALA A 817 -14.11 -15.80 0.89
CA ALA A 817 -13.28 -16.29 1.97
C ALA A 817 -12.83 -15.21 2.97
N ALA A 818 -13.07 -15.48 4.26
CA ALA A 818 -12.62 -14.66 5.39
C ALA A 818 -12.33 -15.56 6.60
N SER A 819 -11.31 -15.22 7.37
CA SER A 819 -10.88 -15.93 8.59
C SER A 819 -11.98 -16.00 9.66
N CYS A 820 -12.57 -14.84 9.97
CA CYS A 820 -13.51 -14.61 11.07
C CYS A 820 -14.24 -13.27 10.90
N ALA A 821 -15.38 -13.13 11.58
CA ALA A 821 -16.22 -11.95 11.57
C ALA A 821 -15.76 -10.87 12.55
N VAL A 822 -15.50 -11.24 13.81
CA VAL A 822 -15.19 -10.27 14.88
C VAL A 822 -14.02 -10.75 15.73
N GLY A 823 -12.98 -9.92 15.83
CA GLY A 823 -11.79 -10.17 16.64
C GLY A 823 -11.45 -8.95 17.50
N LEU A 824 -11.74 -9.03 18.80
CA LEU A 824 -11.60 -7.91 19.75
C LEU A 824 -10.87 -8.35 21.02
N GLN A 825 -9.71 -7.76 21.32
CA GLN A 825 -8.87 -8.09 22.48
C GLN A 825 -8.42 -6.84 23.23
N ILE A 826 -9.30 -6.29 24.08
CA ILE A 826 -8.92 -5.20 24.99
C ILE A 826 -8.01 -5.81 26.07
N SER A 827 -6.71 -5.49 26.06
CA SER A 827 -5.83 -5.76 27.18
C SER A 827 -4.64 -4.81 27.24
N LYS A 828 -4.26 -4.40 28.45
CA LYS A 828 -3.05 -3.62 28.75
C LYS A 828 -1.76 -4.35 28.36
N ASN A 829 -1.82 -5.65 28.08
CA ASN A 829 -0.69 -6.50 27.68
C ASN A 829 -0.65 -6.78 26.15
N ALA A 830 -1.58 -6.26 25.36
CA ALA A 830 -1.62 -6.47 23.92
C ALA A 830 -0.37 -5.94 23.20
N TYR A 831 -0.10 -6.38 21.96
CA TYR A 831 1.12 -6.03 21.22
C TYR A 831 1.26 -4.50 21.02
N SER A 832 0.34 -3.89 20.28
CA SER A 832 0.14 -2.45 20.35
C SER A 832 -0.65 -2.16 21.63
N ARG A 833 0.03 -1.62 22.65
CA ARG A 833 -0.58 -1.25 23.94
C ARG A 833 -0.31 0.21 24.24
N HIS A 834 -1.39 0.96 24.34
CA HIS A 834 -1.40 2.39 24.58
C HIS A 834 -2.40 2.67 25.72
N PRO A 835 -2.09 2.21 26.95
CA PRO A 835 -2.95 2.44 28.09
C PRO A 835 -2.84 3.89 28.59
N THR A 836 -3.72 4.27 29.51
CA THR A 836 -3.62 5.54 30.26
C THR A 836 -2.32 5.60 31.08
N PRO A 837 -1.91 6.77 31.62
CA PRO A 837 -0.71 6.88 32.47
C PRO A 837 -0.68 5.91 33.66
N GLU A 838 -1.86 5.52 34.16
CA GLU A 838 -2.07 4.57 35.27
C GLU A 838 -2.00 3.09 34.81
N GLY A 839 -1.87 2.85 33.50
CA GLY A 839 -1.92 1.54 32.88
C GLY A 839 -3.34 0.99 32.70
N CYS A 840 -4.37 1.86 32.68
CA CYS A 840 -5.75 1.47 32.43
C CYS A 840 -6.07 1.38 30.93
N VAL A 841 -7.15 0.67 30.60
CA VAL A 841 -7.64 0.51 29.22
C VAL A 841 -9.15 0.72 29.17
N GLY A 842 -9.64 1.32 28.10
CA GLY A 842 -11.03 1.74 27.94
C GLY A 842 -11.97 0.55 27.74
N ASN A 843 -13.21 0.67 28.23
CA ASN A 843 -14.26 -0.30 27.96
C ASN A 843 -14.78 -0.20 26.52
N MET A 844 -15.42 -1.27 26.06
CA MET A 844 -16.40 -1.24 24.99
C MET A 844 -17.81 -1.44 25.57
N ASN A 845 -18.65 -0.42 25.50
CA ASN A 845 -20.00 -0.41 26.06
C ASN A 845 -21.06 -0.34 24.94
N ASP A 846 -22.07 -1.21 24.98
CA ASP A 846 -23.25 -1.14 24.11
C ASP A 846 -22.93 -1.09 22.60
N MET A 847 -21.95 -1.88 22.14
CA MET A 847 -21.71 -2.06 20.70
C MET A 847 -22.74 -3.04 20.11
N ARG A 848 -23.35 -2.67 18.98
CA ARG A 848 -24.38 -3.46 18.30
C ARG A 848 -24.02 -3.72 16.84
N ILE A 849 -24.08 -4.99 16.43
CA ILE A 849 -23.86 -5.49 15.07
C ILE A 849 -25.17 -6.12 14.56
N ASP A 850 -25.89 -5.38 13.72
CA ASP A 850 -27.19 -5.70 13.13
C ASP A 850 -27.04 -6.21 11.69
N GLY A 851 -26.72 -7.50 11.55
CA GLY A 851 -26.56 -8.14 10.25
C GLY A 851 -25.17 -7.95 9.65
N ILE A 852 -24.26 -8.85 10.03
CA ILE A 852 -23.09 -9.20 9.21
C ILE A 852 -23.35 -10.52 8.47
N TYR A 853 -23.00 -10.59 7.19
CA TYR A 853 -23.43 -11.64 6.27
C TYR A 853 -22.24 -12.16 5.47
N PHE A 854 -21.97 -13.47 5.54
CA PHE A 854 -20.94 -14.16 4.74
C PHE A 854 -21.60 -15.12 3.76
N ASP A 855 -21.26 -15.00 2.47
CA ASP A 855 -21.77 -15.90 1.41
C ASP A 855 -21.18 -17.32 1.53
N GLU A 856 -20.02 -17.48 2.18
CA GLU A 856 -19.38 -18.77 2.48
C GLU A 856 -19.11 -18.98 3.98
N ASN A 857 -18.70 -20.19 4.36
CA ASN A 857 -18.23 -20.48 5.72
C ASN A 857 -16.84 -19.85 5.95
N PHE A 858 -16.48 -19.57 7.19
CA PHE A 858 -15.14 -19.08 7.53
C PHE A 858 -14.05 -19.99 6.95
N TYR A 859 -13.11 -19.38 6.23
CA TYR A 859 -12.01 -20.06 5.56
C TYR A 859 -10.72 -19.82 6.34
N GLN A 860 -10.12 -20.90 6.86
CA GLN A 860 -8.97 -20.84 7.74
C GLN A 860 -7.93 -21.87 7.28
N ILE A 861 -6.75 -21.39 6.88
CA ILE A 861 -5.54 -22.22 6.65
C ILE A 861 -4.44 -21.96 7.68
N GLY A 862 -4.59 -20.87 8.44
CA GLY A 862 -3.83 -20.50 9.64
C GLY A 862 -4.79 -20.16 10.78
N GLY A 863 -4.29 -19.51 11.82
CA GLY A 863 -5.07 -19.20 13.03
C GLY A 863 -6.19 -18.16 12.87
N TYR A 864 -6.79 -17.82 14.03
CA TYR A 864 -7.85 -16.83 14.28
C TYR A 864 -9.29 -17.34 14.18
N ASN A 865 -9.91 -17.52 15.36
CA ASN A 865 -11.36 -17.71 15.53
C ASN A 865 -12.03 -16.35 15.78
N ASN A 866 -13.37 -16.28 15.68
CA ASN A 866 -14.08 -15.13 16.25
C ASN A 866 -13.78 -15.06 17.75
N PHE A 867 -13.42 -13.88 18.25
CA PHE A 867 -12.83 -13.75 19.57
C PHE A 867 -13.23 -12.43 20.23
N ILE A 868 -13.62 -12.49 21.50
CA ILE A 868 -13.96 -11.32 22.30
C ILE A 868 -13.37 -11.46 23.71
N SER A 869 -12.48 -10.55 24.12
CA SER A 869 -12.09 -10.41 25.52
C SER A 869 -11.94 -8.95 25.93
N GLY A 870 -12.34 -8.66 27.17
CA GLY A 870 -11.87 -7.48 27.89
C GLY A 870 -10.58 -7.76 28.67
N GLU A 871 -10.13 -6.75 29.41
CA GLU A 871 -9.00 -6.88 30.34
C GLU A 871 -9.40 -7.76 31.52
N ASN A 872 -8.54 -8.72 31.84
CA ASN A 872 -8.81 -9.79 32.81
C ASN A 872 -8.14 -9.50 34.17
N ASN A 873 -7.13 -8.64 34.19
CA ASN A 873 -6.38 -8.21 35.36
C ASN A 873 -6.05 -6.69 35.26
N PRO A 874 -7.05 -5.80 35.35
CA PRO A 874 -6.82 -4.35 35.29
C PRO A 874 -5.91 -3.87 36.44
N ASN A 875 -5.16 -2.78 36.24
CA ASN A 875 -4.31 -2.23 37.31
C ASN A 875 -5.15 -1.73 38.50
N PRO A 876 -4.60 -1.71 39.73
CA PRO A 876 -5.27 -1.08 40.88
C PRO A 876 -5.69 0.36 40.58
N GLY A 877 -6.96 0.69 40.82
CA GLY A 877 -7.58 1.97 40.47
C GLY A 877 -8.37 1.97 39.15
N CYS A 878 -7.97 1.15 38.18
CA CYS A 878 -8.66 1.03 36.89
C CYS A 878 -10.06 0.43 37.05
N SER A 879 -11.07 1.29 36.91
CA SER A 879 -12.45 1.00 37.31
C SER A 879 -13.45 1.75 36.40
N GLY A 880 -14.74 1.40 36.49
CA GLY A 880 -15.78 1.97 35.62
C GLY A 880 -15.46 1.77 34.14
N ASN A 881 -15.50 2.86 33.38
CA ASN A 881 -15.21 2.88 31.93
C ASN A 881 -13.72 2.65 31.58
N LEU A 882 -12.80 2.64 32.55
CA LEU A 882 -11.38 2.36 32.35
C LEU A 882 -10.97 0.99 32.92
N SER A 883 -11.91 0.02 32.97
CA SER A 883 -11.65 -1.34 33.44
C SER A 883 -11.46 -2.37 32.31
N GLY A 884 -11.37 -1.91 31.06
CA GLY A 884 -11.12 -2.71 29.87
C GLY A 884 -12.22 -3.70 29.49
N LYS A 885 -13.44 -3.54 30.02
CA LYS A 885 -14.51 -4.54 29.85
C LYS A 885 -15.23 -4.41 28.52
N VAL A 886 -15.75 -5.52 28.00
CA VAL A 886 -16.78 -5.52 26.95
C VAL A 886 -18.15 -5.72 27.60
N GLN A 887 -19.09 -4.80 27.38
CA GLN A 887 -20.36 -4.76 28.10
C GLN A 887 -21.53 -4.49 27.15
N ASN A 888 -22.65 -5.21 27.34
CA ASN A 888 -23.91 -5.03 26.59
C ASN A 888 -23.77 -5.19 25.06
N MET A 889 -22.79 -5.97 24.60
CA MET A 889 -22.60 -6.20 23.17
C MET A 889 -23.73 -7.07 22.58
N SER A 890 -24.18 -6.73 21.37
CA SER A 890 -25.14 -7.54 20.62
C SER A 890 -24.61 -7.83 19.21
N ILE A 891 -24.66 -9.09 18.80
CA ILE A 891 -24.19 -9.55 17.48
C ILE A 891 -25.30 -10.33 16.79
N SER A 892 -25.61 -9.99 15.54
CA SER A 892 -26.50 -10.75 14.68
C SER A 892 -25.94 -10.82 13.26
N GLY A 893 -26.18 -11.96 12.60
CA GLY A 893 -25.63 -12.20 11.27
C GLY A 893 -25.87 -13.61 10.77
N ILE A 894 -25.38 -13.88 9.56
CA ILE A 894 -25.50 -15.15 8.84
C ILE A 894 -24.12 -15.49 8.26
N VAL A 895 -23.76 -16.77 8.27
CA VAL A 895 -22.54 -17.30 7.65
C VAL A 895 -22.91 -18.57 6.89
N ALA A 896 -22.78 -18.57 5.56
CA ALA A 896 -23.28 -19.64 4.68
C ALA A 896 -24.71 -20.10 5.04
N GLY A 897 -25.68 -19.18 4.97
CA GLY A 897 -27.11 -19.46 5.19
C GLY A 897 -27.54 -19.74 6.64
N ARG A 898 -26.64 -20.16 7.55
CA ARG A 898 -26.96 -20.36 8.97
C ARG A 898 -26.73 -19.08 9.81
N PRO A 899 -27.50 -18.83 10.89
CA PRO A 899 -27.21 -17.74 11.81
C PRO A 899 -25.83 -17.84 12.48
N LEU A 900 -25.20 -16.70 12.75
CA LEU A 900 -24.08 -16.62 13.68
C LEU A 900 -24.53 -16.91 15.12
N SER A 901 -23.72 -17.66 15.85
CA SER A 901 -24.10 -18.24 17.13
C SER A 901 -23.02 -18.03 18.20
N ARG A 902 -23.40 -18.27 19.47
CA ARG A 902 -22.45 -18.28 20.59
C ARG A 902 -21.30 -19.29 20.38
N SER A 903 -21.54 -20.39 19.69
CA SER A 903 -20.53 -21.44 19.41
C SER A 903 -19.47 -21.04 18.38
N ASP A 904 -19.70 -19.99 17.59
CA ASP A 904 -18.72 -19.50 16.63
C ASP A 904 -17.58 -18.67 17.28
N PHE A 905 -17.66 -18.39 18.59
CA PHE A 905 -16.84 -17.39 19.29
C PHE A 905 -16.12 -17.93 20.54
N ILE A 906 -14.80 -17.70 20.61
CA ILE A 906 -14.01 -17.82 21.84
C ILE A 906 -14.18 -16.52 22.66
N VAL A 907 -14.66 -16.61 23.90
CA VAL A 907 -14.93 -15.40 24.71
C VAL A 907 -14.54 -15.59 26.17
N LYS A 908 -13.72 -14.67 26.69
CA LYS A 908 -13.23 -14.68 28.08
C LYS A 908 -14.28 -14.06 29.01
N SER A 909 -15.10 -14.92 29.64
CA SER A 909 -16.36 -14.57 30.30
C SER A 909 -16.24 -13.67 31.53
N ASN A 910 -15.06 -13.59 32.16
CA ASN A 910 -14.82 -12.72 33.33
C ASN A 910 -14.68 -11.23 32.97
N SER A 911 -14.42 -10.91 31.70
CA SER A 911 -14.22 -9.53 31.21
C SER A 911 -15.23 -9.12 30.11
N VAL A 912 -16.13 -10.03 29.73
CA VAL A 912 -17.18 -9.82 28.74
C VAL A 912 -18.55 -10.11 29.35
N SER A 913 -19.42 -9.10 29.42
CA SER A 913 -20.70 -9.12 30.12
C SER A 913 -21.87 -8.72 29.23
N ASN A 914 -23.03 -9.36 29.43
CA ASN A 914 -24.26 -9.13 28.65
C ASN A 914 -24.07 -9.24 27.11
N LEU A 915 -23.14 -10.06 26.66
CA LEU A 915 -22.98 -10.39 25.24
C LEU A 915 -24.15 -11.25 24.77
N THR A 916 -24.88 -10.77 23.76
CA THR A 916 -26.06 -11.42 23.19
C THR A 916 -25.87 -11.75 21.71
N PHE A 917 -26.49 -12.84 21.28
CA PHE A 917 -26.51 -13.29 19.88
C PHE A 917 -27.95 -13.32 19.38
N GLY A 918 -28.21 -12.69 18.24
CA GLY A 918 -29.53 -12.63 17.60
C GLY A 918 -29.49 -13.12 16.15
N SER A 919 -30.65 -13.50 15.62
CA SER A 919 -30.83 -13.80 14.20
C SER A 919 -30.91 -12.51 13.38
N ALA A 920 -30.14 -12.40 12.31
CA ALA A 920 -30.37 -11.41 11.26
C ALA A 920 -31.41 -11.92 10.25
N SER A 921 -32.12 -11.00 9.58
CA SER A 921 -32.97 -11.35 8.43
C SER A 921 -32.11 -11.66 7.20
N ASP A 922 -32.39 -12.76 6.53
CA ASP A 922 -31.71 -13.15 5.30
C ASP A 922 -31.87 -12.07 4.20
N PRO A 923 -30.76 -11.40 3.77
CA PRO A 923 -30.79 -10.29 2.83
C PRO A 923 -30.95 -10.75 1.37
N ASN A 924 -30.92 -12.06 1.12
CA ASN A 924 -30.99 -12.70 -0.20
C ASN A 924 -32.36 -13.34 -0.43
N ALA A 925 -33.16 -13.55 0.61
CA ALA A 925 -34.41 -14.34 0.56
C ALA A 925 -35.46 -13.87 -0.46
N GLN A 926 -35.54 -12.57 -0.78
CA GLN A 926 -36.47 -12.03 -1.80
C GLN A 926 -35.93 -12.14 -3.24
N ASP A 927 -34.61 -12.30 -3.37
CA ASP A 927 -33.91 -12.34 -4.66
C ASP A 927 -33.87 -13.78 -5.24
N ARG A 928 -34.07 -14.79 -4.38
CA ARG A 928 -34.11 -16.23 -4.72
C ARG A 928 -35.37 -16.63 -5.50
N LYS A 929 -35.44 -16.22 -6.76
CA LYS A 929 -36.49 -16.61 -7.70
C LYS A 929 -36.07 -17.88 -8.46
N TYR A 930 -36.29 -19.04 -7.84
CA TYR A 930 -35.89 -20.34 -8.37
C TYR A 930 -37.06 -21.31 -8.53
N GLN A 931 -37.13 -21.99 -9.67
CA GLN A 931 -38.01 -23.14 -9.89
C GLN A 931 -37.27 -24.45 -9.58
N LYS A 932 -37.78 -25.21 -8.61
CA LYS A 932 -37.28 -26.55 -8.29
C LYS A 932 -37.77 -27.60 -9.29
N TYR A 933 -36.85 -28.46 -9.73
CA TYR A 933 -37.11 -29.66 -10.52
C TYR A 933 -36.59 -30.87 -9.74
N GLU A 934 -37.51 -31.63 -9.15
CA GLU A 934 -37.15 -32.70 -8.23
C GLU A 934 -36.64 -33.95 -8.93
N ASN A 935 -35.65 -34.61 -8.32
CA ASN A 935 -35.05 -35.85 -8.79
C ASN A 935 -34.47 -35.71 -10.22
N ARG A 936 -33.75 -34.60 -10.46
CA ARG A 936 -33.17 -34.21 -11.75
C ARG A 936 -31.69 -33.88 -11.63
N ASN A 937 -30.99 -34.03 -12.75
CA ASN A 937 -29.59 -33.66 -12.89
C ASN A 937 -29.38 -32.82 -14.18
N ALA A 938 -28.61 -31.73 -14.09
CA ALA A 938 -28.27 -30.85 -15.22
C ALA A 938 -26.83 -31.08 -15.74
N HIS A 939 -26.19 -32.20 -15.36
CA HIS A 939 -24.82 -32.53 -15.78
C HIS A 939 -24.63 -32.60 -17.31
N GLY A 940 -23.40 -32.33 -17.75
CA GLY A 940 -23.04 -32.23 -19.17
C GLY A 940 -23.10 -33.56 -19.94
N GLY A 941 -22.80 -34.69 -19.27
CA GLY A 941 -22.77 -36.03 -19.88
C GLY A 941 -23.91 -36.97 -19.50
N SER A 942 -24.87 -36.56 -18.67
CA SER A 942 -25.85 -37.47 -18.02
C SER A 942 -27.04 -37.88 -18.90
N ASN A 943 -26.97 -37.70 -20.21
CA ASN A 943 -28.09 -37.95 -21.11
C ASN A 943 -27.62 -38.80 -22.30
N ARG A 944 -28.11 -40.04 -22.41
CA ARG A 944 -27.66 -41.04 -23.40
C ARG A 944 -27.83 -40.58 -24.86
N ASN A 945 -28.66 -39.57 -25.09
CA ASN A 945 -28.90 -38.94 -26.39
C ASN A 945 -27.97 -37.74 -26.68
N GLY A 946 -26.87 -37.56 -25.93
CA GLY A 946 -25.80 -36.60 -26.24
C GLY A 946 -26.10 -35.13 -25.95
N GLY A 947 -27.20 -34.82 -25.27
CA GLY A 947 -27.59 -33.44 -24.91
C GLY A 947 -27.30 -33.11 -23.44
N SER A 948 -26.39 -32.16 -23.21
CA SER A 948 -26.10 -31.62 -21.86
C SER A 948 -27.31 -30.96 -21.22
N GLY A 949 -27.54 -31.19 -19.92
CA GLY A 949 -28.59 -30.48 -19.17
C GLY A 949 -28.28 -28.99 -18.97
N GLY A 950 -26.99 -28.68 -18.83
CA GLY A 950 -26.36 -27.36 -18.81
C GLY A 950 -24.84 -27.54 -18.92
N ILE A 951 -24.11 -26.44 -19.01
CA ILE A 951 -22.64 -26.40 -19.04
C ILE A 951 -22.11 -26.35 -17.59
N GLU A 952 -20.97 -26.99 -17.34
CA GLU A 952 -20.26 -26.94 -16.04
C GLU A 952 -19.76 -25.51 -15.76
N ILE A 953 -20.02 -24.97 -14.56
CA ILE A 953 -19.25 -23.86 -13.97
C ILE A 953 -18.37 -24.41 -12.85
N ASP A 954 -18.97 -25.14 -11.90
CA ASP A 954 -18.25 -25.79 -10.78
C ASP A 954 -17.83 -27.22 -11.16
N ALA A 955 -16.63 -27.43 -11.71
CA ALA A 955 -16.19 -28.77 -12.18
C ALA A 955 -16.26 -29.90 -11.12
N ASN A 956 -15.95 -29.59 -9.86
CA ASN A 956 -15.90 -30.56 -8.75
C ASN A 956 -17.11 -30.51 -7.80
N GLY A 957 -17.99 -29.51 -7.97
CA GLY A 957 -18.98 -29.14 -6.95
C GLY A 957 -18.36 -28.50 -5.70
N VAL A 958 -19.20 -28.01 -4.81
CA VAL A 958 -18.84 -27.40 -3.51
C VAL A 958 -19.85 -27.86 -2.46
N SER A 959 -19.38 -28.28 -1.28
CA SER A 959 -20.26 -28.62 -0.16
C SER A 959 -20.94 -27.36 0.39
N THR A 960 -22.25 -27.43 0.57
CA THR A 960 -23.11 -26.42 1.21
C THR A 960 -23.83 -27.05 2.40
N GLN A 961 -24.41 -26.29 3.30
CA GLN A 961 -25.28 -26.85 4.35
C GLN A 961 -26.70 -27.09 3.81
N THR A 962 -27.13 -26.21 2.90
CA THR A 962 -28.49 -26.16 2.35
C THR A 962 -28.53 -25.85 0.85
N HIS A 963 -29.66 -26.15 0.22
CA HIS A 963 -29.93 -25.73 -1.16
C HIS A 963 -30.12 -24.21 -1.32
N LEU A 964 -30.25 -23.43 -0.23
CA LEU A 964 -30.39 -21.97 -0.29
C LEU A 964 -29.04 -21.28 -0.50
N GLU A 965 -27.98 -21.73 0.18
CA GLU A 965 -26.60 -21.34 -0.16
C GLU A 965 -26.28 -21.70 -1.62
N CYS A 966 -26.75 -22.85 -2.08
CA CYS A 966 -26.56 -23.28 -3.46
C CYS A 966 -27.23 -22.31 -4.45
N GLN A 967 -28.44 -21.81 -4.15
CA GLN A 967 -29.08 -20.75 -4.92
C GLN A 967 -28.34 -19.40 -4.85
N ASP A 968 -27.83 -19.02 -3.67
CA ASP A 968 -27.09 -17.75 -3.50
C ASP A 968 -25.77 -17.75 -4.29
N ARG A 969 -25.01 -18.85 -4.25
CA ARG A 969 -23.81 -19.04 -5.09
C ARG A 969 -24.10 -18.83 -6.58
N CYS A 970 -25.30 -19.17 -7.05
CA CYS A 970 -25.76 -18.97 -8.42
C CYS A 970 -26.37 -17.58 -8.68
N GLN A 971 -26.90 -16.92 -7.65
CA GLN A 971 -27.38 -15.54 -7.74
C GLN A 971 -26.20 -14.55 -7.82
N SER A 972 -25.11 -14.82 -7.11
CA SER A 972 -23.87 -14.04 -7.11
C SER A 972 -23.04 -14.22 -8.40
N ASP A 973 -23.05 -15.41 -9.02
CA ASP A 973 -22.40 -15.67 -10.31
C ASP A 973 -23.31 -15.26 -11.48
N TRP A 974 -22.92 -14.21 -12.19
CA TRP A 974 -23.67 -13.63 -13.30
C TRP A 974 -23.71 -14.52 -14.56
N SER A 975 -22.93 -15.60 -14.61
CA SER A 975 -23.00 -16.63 -15.66
C SER A 975 -23.94 -17.80 -15.32
N CYS A 976 -24.48 -17.86 -14.10
CA CYS A 976 -25.24 -19.02 -13.61
C CYS A 976 -26.76 -18.92 -13.90
N ASP A 977 -27.27 -19.95 -14.58
CA ASP A 977 -28.69 -20.14 -14.91
C ASP A 977 -29.39 -21.14 -13.99
N CYS A 978 -28.67 -22.13 -13.46
CA CYS A 978 -29.22 -23.09 -12.51
C CYS A 978 -28.14 -23.73 -11.63
N VAL A 979 -28.58 -24.40 -10.57
CA VAL A 979 -27.73 -25.27 -9.76
C VAL A 979 -28.29 -26.67 -9.64
N VAL A 980 -27.38 -27.65 -9.58
CA VAL A 980 -27.68 -29.01 -9.15
C VAL A 980 -27.29 -29.13 -7.69
N TYR A 981 -28.17 -29.66 -6.84
CA TYR A 981 -27.93 -29.92 -5.42
C TYR A 981 -28.14 -31.40 -5.13
N ARG A 982 -27.13 -32.08 -4.58
CA ARG A 982 -27.23 -33.47 -4.13
C ARG A 982 -27.65 -33.53 -2.67
N ARG A 983 -28.67 -34.32 -2.34
CA ARG A 983 -29.23 -34.36 -0.99
C ARG A 983 -28.45 -35.24 -0.02
N SER A 984 -27.79 -36.30 -0.48
CA SER A 984 -27.04 -37.21 0.39
C SER A 984 -25.83 -36.60 1.11
N ASP A 985 -25.20 -35.57 0.54
CA ASP A 985 -24.00 -34.91 1.08
C ASP A 985 -23.99 -33.37 0.95
N SER A 986 -25.14 -32.79 0.59
CA SER A 986 -25.34 -31.34 0.38
C SER A 986 -24.35 -30.68 -0.60
N THR A 987 -23.82 -31.43 -1.57
CA THR A 987 -22.94 -30.88 -2.63
C THR A 987 -23.73 -30.10 -3.67
N CYS A 988 -23.19 -28.96 -4.09
CA CYS A 988 -23.79 -28.00 -5.02
C CYS A 988 -22.90 -27.79 -6.27
N TRP A 989 -23.49 -27.76 -7.48
CA TRP A 989 -22.82 -27.43 -8.74
C TRP A 989 -23.55 -26.32 -9.49
N LYS A 990 -22.90 -25.17 -9.71
CA LYS A 990 -23.36 -24.11 -10.62
C LYS A 990 -23.30 -24.51 -12.10
N ARG A 991 -24.23 -24.00 -12.89
CA ARG A 991 -24.46 -24.33 -14.30
C ARG A 991 -24.87 -23.12 -15.13
N SER A 992 -24.42 -23.06 -16.38
CA SER A 992 -24.89 -22.11 -17.39
C SER A 992 -25.64 -22.83 -18.53
N GLN A 993 -26.40 -22.09 -19.34
CA GLN A 993 -27.18 -22.57 -20.48
C GLN A 993 -28.16 -23.72 -20.14
N CYS A 994 -28.74 -23.67 -18.93
CA CYS A 994 -29.58 -24.73 -18.39
C CYS A 994 -30.85 -24.93 -19.22
N THR A 995 -30.98 -26.12 -19.82
CA THR A 995 -32.10 -26.47 -20.69
C THR A 995 -33.01 -27.50 -20.01
N VAL A 996 -34.14 -27.06 -19.48
CA VAL A 996 -35.08 -27.88 -18.67
C VAL A 996 -35.50 -29.19 -19.35
N SER A 997 -35.71 -29.16 -20.67
CA SER A 997 -36.09 -30.35 -21.46
C SER A 997 -34.97 -31.39 -21.60
N LYS A 998 -33.72 -31.05 -21.27
CA LYS A 998 -32.55 -31.95 -21.28
C LYS A 998 -32.17 -32.47 -19.88
N PHE A 999 -32.80 -32.00 -18.81
CA PHE A 999 -32.49 -32.44 -17.43
C PHE A 999 -32.74 -33.95 -17.24
N GLY A 1000 -31.67 -34.70 -16.96
CA GLY A 1000 -31.67 -36.14 -16.76
C GLY A 1000 -32.48 -36.56 -15.53
N LYS A 1001 -32.92 -37.83 -15.50
CA LYS A 1001 -33.76 -38.41 -14.44
C LYS A 1001 -33.09 -39.54 -13.64
N GLU A 1002 -31.86 -39.93 -14.00
CA GLU A 1002 -31.41 -41.32 -13.75
C GLU A 1002 -31.01 -41.62 -12.29
N ASP A 1003 -30.70 -40.61 -11.48
CA ASP A 1003 -29.98 -40.81 -10.19
C ASP A 1003 -30.83 -40.65 -8.90
N GLY A 1004 -32.01 -40.02 -8.94
CA GLY A 1004 -32.94 -39.91 -7.81
C GLY A 1004 -32.51 -39.10 -6.56
N ASP A 1005 -31.24 -38.70 -6.41
CA ASP A 1005 -30.70 -37.99 -5.23
C ASP A 1005 -30.45 -36.47 -5.46
N TYR A 1006 -30.51 -36.04 -6.71
CA TYR A 1006 -30.25 -34.66 -7.12
C TYR A 1006 -31.55 -33.87 -7.34
N ASP A 1007 -31.57 -32.60 -6.94
CA ASP A 1007 -32.60 -31.62 -7.30
C ASP A 1007 -31.95 -30.48 -8.10
N VAL A 1008 -32.59 -30.03 -9.18
CA VAL A 1008 -32.14 -28.85 -9.95
C VAL A 1008 -32.98 -27.64 -9.55
N TYR A 1009 -32.34 -26.50 -9.27
CA TYR A 1009 -33.00 -25.22 -9.06
C TYR A 1009 -32.63 -24.29 -10.21
N MET A 1010 -33.60 -24.03 -11.09
CA MET A 1010 -33.47 -23.12 -12.24
C MET A 1010 -33.77 -21.69 -11.81
N ARG A 1011 -32.87 -20.75 -12.10
CA ARG A 1011 -33.10 -19.30 -11.89
C ARG A 1011 -34.15 -18.81 -12.89
N LEU A 1012 -35.14 -18.07 -12.40
CA LEU A 1012 -36.22 -17.46 -13.19
C LEU A 1012 -35.84 -16.12 -13.82
#